data_AF-A0A401T3P6-F1
#
_entry.id   AF-A0A401T3P6-F1
#
_cell.length_a   1.000
_cell.length_b   1.000
_cell.length_c   1.000
_cell.angle_alpha   90.00
_cell.angle_beta   90.00
_cell.angle_gamma   90.00
#
_symmetry.space_group_name_H-M   'P 1'
#
loop_
_entity.id
_entity.type
_entity.pdbx_description
1 polymer ?
#
loop_
_entity_poly.entity_id
_entity_poly.type
_entity_poly.pdbx_seq_one_letter_code
_entity_poly.pdbx_strand_id
1 'polypeptide(L)'
;MVPVTTEREKGDPSFSFESSTLNLLSMQQPLSTGHGAPLQNSSTAPECHQQVPSKAPLAPTAGLYNFTYYQNNYQAPVHNVVRPSLCPTSLGAPQGPGQMHTALPLGPNLITASPQFDPAFVSTPPQVGYVPNLGHYPGQVHYSVPSQNTTQGIPPNSSYPGFSYHAMPVFSTQYNAHLTSQTLHPATRQPLVGVLPGHVKPLPETGQRPIQASFQPCPAGDAAASWQPLSRASMTTSAGPVTNPPVAASSPNSQTSAGPPLSIPHHINQSYLPDRVKVATLPVFGAPLARRPPSSVDPPVSSSASPAPASEAQDGMHCGYVANNQVNSAPSPLSSTSDDEDDDDEAGVESSSSTSSSTNASLPNNYDALEGGNYQDSTSSAATAPAASDPRPLKSSKPFGYAYPTLQPGYQNVAPPSHSVSQPTGPGYSPGPPQFTEPFSSVDQLSSNMEGLNSRNKRRTEALRQVSLLQERDILPPVPNMIPQSNLSQELKKLNCSPDLFRCTLMNIPQSQALLNKAKLPLGLLLHPFKDLTHLPVITSSTIVRCRTCRTYINPFVSFLDQRRWKCNLCYRVNDVPEEFMYNPLTRSYGEPHKRPEVQTATVEFIASSDYMLRPPQPAVYLFVFDVSHNAVESGYLNICCQSLLENFDKLPGDSRTKIGFITFDSTIHFFNLQEGLSQPQMLIVSDIEDIFLPTPDSLMVNLHESKELIKDLLKVLPTMFTNTRETHSALGPALQAAFKLMSATGGRISVFQTQLPSIGVGCLQSREDPNQRSTAKGVQHLAPATDFYKKFALDCSGQQVAVDLFLLSGQYSDMASLACMAKYSAGSVFYYPSFHHIHNPAQVEKFQKDFKRYLIRKIGFEAVMRIRCTKGLSIHTFHGNFFVRSTDLLSLANINPDSGFTVQMSIDENLVNTSIVCFQAALLYTSSKGERRIRVHTLCLPIVKSVPDVYAGADVQAITCLLATMAVDRSVSSSLSDARDALVNAVVDSLSAFRSTVSNLQRSVLVAPNSLRLFALYILALLKQQAFRTGTSTRLDERMFAMCEMKTQPLVHLMLTIHPSLYRIDNLSDEGSIVVGDKTIPQPPILHLSIEKLSKEGAFLMDCGSVMYLWVGKSCNNNFISEVLGFPNYASIPQNMTHLPELNTTLSQRTNNFISWLRDNRPFLSIIYIVNDDSPMKVNFYQKLVEDRTESALSYYEFLLHIQQQISK
;
A
#
# COMPACT_ATOMS: atom_id res chain seq x y z
N MET A 1 -46.00 9.46 50.17
CA MET A 1 -47.36 10.01 50.39
C MET A 1 -47.85 10.63 49.09
N VAL A 2 -49.16 10.56 48.83
CA VAL A 2 -49.90 11.35 47.82
C VAL A 2 -50.10 12.80 48.38
N PRO A 3 -50.69 13.85 47.71
CA PRO A 3 -51.76 13.77 46.71
C PRO A 3 -51.88 14.89 45.59
N VAL A 4 -52.94 14.76 44.75
CA VAL A 4 -53.86 15.84 44.23
C VAL A 4 -53.33 16.83 43.16
N THR A 5 -54.03 17.26 42.08
CA THR A 5 -55.28 16.91 41.30
C THR A 5 -55.13 17.53 39.88
N THR A 6 -55.58 17.00 38.73
CA THR A 6 -56.97 16.81 38.19
C THR A 6 -57.82 18.10 38.12
N GLU A 7 -58.81 18.32 37.22
CA GLU A 7 -59.55 17.50 36.24
C GLU A 7 -60.26 18.42 35.18
N ARG A 8 -60.84 18.03 34.02
CA ARG A 8 -62.18 17.41 33.70
C ARG A 8 -62.54 17.84 32.24
N GLU A 9 -63.52 17.41 31.41
CA GLU A 9 -64.59 16.39 31.20
C GLU A 9 -64.72 16.21 29.65
N LYS A 10 -65.45 15.32 28.93
CA LYS A 10 -66.31 14.11 29.08
C LYS A 10 -66.44 13.50 27.64
N GLY A 11 -67.03 12.33 27.36
CA GLY A 11 -67.51 11.24 28.22
C GLY A 11 -68.38 10.21 27.45
N ASP A 12 -68.14 8.91 27.73
CA ASP A 12 -69.05 7.73 27.61
C ASP A 12 -69.67 7.29 26.24
N PRO A 13 -70.14 6.01 26.09
CA PRO A 13 -70.20 4.90 27.08
C PRO A 13 -69.67 3.50 26.66
N SER A 14 -69.14 2.74 27.65
CA SER A 14 -69.13 1.24 27.75
C SER A 14 -68.26 0.41 26.76
N PHE A 15 -68.07 -0.93 26.82
CA PHE A 15 -68.55 -2.01 27.73
C PHE A 15 -67.53 -3.21 27.84
N SER A 16 -67.98 -4.48 27.96
CA SER A 16 -67.20 -5.74 28.24
C SER A 16 -67.65 -6.92 27.32
N PHE A 17 -66.99 -8.10 27.19
CA PHE A 17 -66.60 -9.13 28.19
C PHE A 17 -65.59 -10.19 27.61
N GLU A 18 -64.74 -10.79 28.47
CA GLU A 18 -64.13 -12.19 28.51
C GLU A 18 -63.73 -13.00 27.23
N SER A 19 -63.03 -14.16 27.27
CA SER A 19 -61.97 -14.77 28.13
C SER A 19 -61.67 -16.20 27.62
N SER A 20 -60.43 -16.72 27.78
CA SER A 20 -60.13 -18.11 28.24
C SER A 20 -58.66 -18.52 28.09
N THR A 21 -58.16 -19.33 29.03
CA THR A 21 -56.81 -19.94 29.06
C THR A 21 -56.89 -21.47 29.03
N LEU A 22 -55.81 -22.15 28.60
CA LEU A 22 -55.26 -23.35 29.29
C LEU A 22 -53.89 -23.79 28.71
N ASN A 23 -53.32 -24.86 29.26
CA ASN A 23 -51.87 -25.12 29.28
C ASN A 23 -51.55 -26.65 29.26
N LEU A 24 -50.25 -27.00 29.13
CA LEU A 24 -49.59 -28.32 29.43
C LEU A 24 -49.43 -29.42 28.35
N LEU A 25 -48.16 -29.84 28.21
CA LEU A 25 -47.59 -31.21 28.14
C LEU A 25 -47.76 -32.18 26.92
N SER A 26 -46.67 -32.28 26.16
CA SER A 26 -45.80 -33.48 26.04
C SER A 26 -46.02 -34.60 24.98
N MET A 27 -44.85 -35.05 24.47
CA MET A 27 -44.43 -36.42 24.10
C MET A 27 -44.77 -37.08 22.74
N GLN A 28 -43.75 -37.83 22.28
CA GLN A 28 -43.70 -38.99 21.36
C GLN A 28 -43.86 -38.85 19.82
N GLN A 29 -42.87 -39.40 19.11
CA GLN A 29 -42.96 -39.92 17.74
C GLN A 29 -43.71 -41.28 17.74
N PRO A 30 -44.18 -41.79 16.57
CA PRO A 30 -43.32 -42.73 15.82
C PRO A 30 -43.46 -42.74 14.27
N LEU A 31 -42.54 -43.50 13.65
CA LEU A 31 -42.58 -44.34 12.42
C LEU A 31 -43.94 -44.55 11.67
N SER A 32 -44.02 -44.89 10.37
CA SER A 32 -43.05 -44.99 9.24
C SER A 32 -43.74 -45.42 7.90
N THR A 33 -42.95 -45.54 6.81
CA THR A 33 -43.09 -46.49 5.65
C THR A 33 -44.25 -46.37 4.62
N GLY A 34 -43.97 -46.77 3.36
CA GLY A 34 -44.94 -46.97 2.24
C GLY A 34 -44.87 -45.89 1.14
N HIS A 35 -44.03 -45.94 0.10
CA HIS A 35 -44.03 -46.86 -1.07
C HIS A 35 -45.37 -46.96 -1.83
N GLY A 36 -45.44 -46.40 -3.05
CA GLY A 36 -46.62 -46.49 -3.93
C GLY A 36 -46.55 -45.62 -5.20
N ALA A 37 -46.12 -46.20 -6.31
CA ALA A 37 -46.30 -45.73 -7.70
C ALA A 37 -46.83 -46.94 -8.52
N PRO A 38 -47.22 -46.87 -9.82
CA PRO A 38 -46.97 -45.80 -10.81
C PRO A 38 -48.11 -45.59 -11.87
N LEU A 39 -47.75 -44.92 -12.99
CA LEU A 39 -48.29 -45.04 -14.38
C LEU A 39 -49.51 -44.22 -14.89
N GLN A 40 -49.23 -43.54 -16.02
CA GLN A 40 -49.97 -43.46 -17.31
C GLN A 40 -51.06 -42.40 -17.62
N ASN A 41 -50.61 -41.45 -18.48
CA ASN A 41 -51.09 -41.20 -19.85
C ASN A 41 -52.22 -40.19 -20.20
N SER A 42 -51.88 -39.44 -21.27
CA SER A 42 -52.71 -39.00 -22.42
C SER A 42 -53.83 -37.95 -22.25
N SER A 43 -53.43 -36.70 -22.50
CA SER A 43 -53.95 -35.81 -23.58
C SER A 43 -55.46 -35.61 -23.80
N THR A 44 -55.89 -34.34 -23.79
CA THR A 44 -56.54 -33.69 -24.96
C THR A 44 -56.60 -32.16 -24.81
N ALA A 45 -56.67 -31.46 -25.94
CA ALA A 45 -57.10 -30.06 -26.08
C ALA A 45 -58.38 -30.04 -26.96
N PRO A 46 -59.11 -28.91 -27.20
CA PRO A 46 -58.60 -27.87 -28.12
C PRO A 46 -59.15 -26.41 -27.94
N GLU A 47 -58.60 -25.47 -28.73
CA GLU A 47 -59.30 -24.39 -29.51
C GLU A 47 -60.21 -23.29 -28.85
N CYS A 48 -60.45 -22.10 -29.44
CA CYS A 48 -59.87 -21.35 -30.58
C CYS A 48 -60.19 -19.81 -30.49
N HIS A 49 -59.70 -19.05 -31.49
CA HIS A 49 -60.07 -17.72 -32.03
C HIS A 49 -58.99 -16.61 -31.89
N GLN A 50 -58.17 -16.35 -32.92
CA GLN A 50 -58.39 -15.56 -34.19
C GLN A 50 -58.07 -14.05 -34.01
N GLN A 51 -57.49 -13.26 -34.95
CA GLN A 51 -56.73 -13.44 -36.23
C GLN A 51 -56.01 -12.08 -36.53
N VAL A 52 -54.75 -11.99 -37.01
CA VAL A 52 -54.23 -12.01 -38.44
C VAL A 52 -54.73 -10.79 -39.27
N PRO A 53 -53.89 -10.05 -40.06
CA PRO A 53 -52.83 -10.49 -40.99
C PRO A 53 -51.44 -9.79 -40.87
N SER A 54 -50.64 -9.68 -41.96
CA SER A 54 -49.23 -9.22 -41.97
C SER A 54 -48.68 -8.84 -43.38
N LYS A 55 -47.44 -8.28 -43.44
CA LYS A 55 -46.43 -8.19 -44.56
C LYS A 55 -45.98 -6.77 -45.04
N ALA A 56 -44.68 -6.47 -44.83
CA ALA A 56 -43.56 -6.09 -45.76
C ALA A 56 -43.80 -5.18 -47.02
N PRO A 57 -42.76 -4.54 -47.66
CA PRO A 57 -41.29 -4.79 -47.60
C PRO A 57 -40.35 -3.53 -47.68
N LEU A 58 -39.05 -3.77 -47.99
CA LEU A 58 -37.98 -2.87 -48.54
C LEU A 58 -37.01 -2.08 -47.61
N ALA A 59 -35.86 -1.72 -48.21
CA ALA A 59 -34.64 -1.06 -47.70
C ALA A 59 -34.06 -0.19 -48.88
N PRO A 60 -32.85 0.43 -48.86
CA PRO A 60 -31.80 0.56 -47.82
C PRO A 60 -31.20 1.98 -47.65
N THR A 61 -30.25 2.19 -46.72
CA THR A 61 -29.08 3.08 -46.93
C THR A 61 -27.96 2.83 -45.90
N ALA A 62 -26.70 3.07 -46.30
CA ALA A 62 -25.55 3.26 -45.40
C ALA A 62 -25.19 4.76 -45.35
N GLY A 63 -24.44 5.30 -44.38
CA GLY A 63 -23.83 4.69 -43.19
C GLY A 63 -22.50 5.38 -42.85
N LEU A 64 -22.13 5.44 -41.56
CA LEU A 64 -20.81 5.90 -41.09
C LEU A 64 -20.63 5.52 -39.61
N TYR A 65 -19.95 4.41 -39.34
CA TYR A 65 -19.61 3.98 -37.97
C TYR A 65 -18.26 4.57 -37.56
N ASN A 66 -18.22 5.23 -36.40
CA ASN A 66 -16.97 5.52 -35.70
C ASN A 66 -17.16 5.14 -34.22
N PHE A 67 -16.24 4.35 -33.66
CA PHE A 67 -16.42 3.71 -32.36
C PHE A 67 -15.77 4.50 -31.22
N THR A 68 -16.55 4.83 -30.19
CA THR A 68 -16.09 5.26 -28.87
C THR A 68 -16.54 4.26 -27.79
N TYR A 69 -15.89 4.28 -26.63
CA TYR A 69 -16.06 3.24 -25.60
C TYR A 69 -17.44 3.29 -24.93
N TYR A 70 -17.97 2.10 -24.59
CA TYR A 70 -19.23 1.96 -23.85
C TYR A 70 -19.07 2.35 -22.38
N GLN A 71 -19.91 3.28 -21.95
CA GLN A 71 -20.32 3.46 -20.55
C GLN A 71 -21.65 2.72 -20.35
N ASN A 72 -21.87 2.13 -19.17
CA ASN A 72 -23.10 1.37 -18.90
C ASN A 72 -24.28 2.30 -18.56
N ASN A 73 -25.38 2.16 -19.30
CA ASN A 73 -26.72 2.37 -18.75
C ASN A 73 -27.03 1.20 -17.78
N TYR A 74 -27.87 1.34 -16.75
CA TYR A 74 -29.26 1.81 -16.82
C TYR A 74 -29.79 2.45 -15.52
N GLN A 75 -31.00 3.01 -15.67
CA GLN A 75 -31.87 3.55 -14.62
C GLN A 75 -32.13 2.55 -13.47
N ALA A 76 -32.31 3.07 -12.26
CA ALA A 76 -32.85 2.31 -11.13
C ALA A 76 -34.37 2.50 -11.00
N PRO A 77 -35.15 1.46 -10.66
CA PRO A 77 -36.58 1.59 -10.39
C PRO A 77 -36.85 2.13 -8.97
N VAL A 78 -37.86 2.99 -8.84
CA VAL A 78 -38.31 3.54 -7.55
C VAL A 78 -39.62 2.87 -7.15
N HIS A 79 -39.74 2.43 -5.90
CA HIS A 79 -41.01 1.96 -5.33
C HIS A 79 -41.61 3.02 -4.40
N ASN A 80 -42.90 3.33 -4.62
CA ASN A 80 -43.62 4.39 -3.91
C ASN A 80 -44.08 4.00 -2.50
N VAL A 81 -44.13 4.99 -1.61
CA VAL A 81 -45.14 5.09 -0.55
C VAL A 81 -45.86 6.43 -0.72
N VAL A 82 -47.18 6.45 -0.55
CA VAL A 82 -48.07 7.52 -1.01
C VAL A 82 -48.69 8.29 0.16
N ARG A 83 -48.79 9.63 0.05
CA ARG A 83 -49.92 10.46 0.52
C ARG A 83 -49.98 11.79 -0.29
N PRO A 84 -51.14 12.48 -0.36
CA PRO A 84 -51.54 13.07 -1.64
C PRO A 84 -51.60 14.62 -1.71
N SER A 85 -51.45 15.09 -2.96
CA SER A 85 -52.24 16.14 -3.65
C SER A 85 -52.77 17.37 -2.87
N LEU A 86 -52.43 18.56 -3.38
CA LEU A 86 -53.38 19.34 -4.18
C LEU A 86 -52.68 20.41 -5.05
N CYS A 87 -53.03 20.41 -6.34
CA CYS A 87 -52.79 21.47 -7.33
C CYS A 87 -54.10 22.33 -7.44
N PRO A 88 -54.23 23.43 -8.24
CA PRO A 88 -53.62 23.61 -9.57
C PRO A 88 -53.27 25.05 -10.07
N THR A 89 -52.65 25.11 -11.26
CA THR A 89 -52.73 26.20 -12.29
C THR A 89 -52.18 27.62 -11.97
N SER A 90 -51.67 28.41 -12.93
CA SER A 90 -51.38 28.20 -14.38
C SER A 90 -50.46 29.29 -14.98
N LEU A 91 -49.68 28.92 -16.00
CA LEU A 91 -49.28 29.69 -17.21
C LEU A 91 -48.99 31.21 -17.11
N GLY A 92 -47.78 31.63 -17.55
CA GLY A 92 -47.55 33.01 -18.03
C GLY A 92 -46.09 33.48 -18.12
N ALA A 93 -45.64 33.79 -19.34
CA ALA A 93 -44.42 34.55 -19.68
C ALA A 93 -44.62 35.19 -21.08
N PRO A 94 -43.76 36.07 -21.64
CA PRO A 94 -42.50 36.65 -21.13
C PRO A 94 -42.38 38.20 -21.33
N GLN A 95 -41.13 38.71 -21.33
CA GLN A 95 -40.64 40.02 -21.85
C GLN A 95 -40.60 41.24 -20.89
N GLY A 96 -39.57 42.10 -21.09
CA GLY A 96 -39.33 43.39 -20.41
C GLY A 96 -39.54 44.58 -21.38
N PRO A 97 -38.75 45.68 -21.38
CA PRO A 97 -37.56 46.04 -20.57
C PRO A 97 -37.63 47.45 -19.91
N GLY A 98 -36.54 47.94 -19.29
CA GLY A 98 -36.28 49.41 -19.19
C GLY A 98 -35.85 50.04 -17.85
N GLN A 99 -34.52 50.28 -17.71
CA GLN A 99 -33.80 51.48 -17.20
C GLN A 99 -34.34 52.46 -16.10
N MET A 100 -33.35 53.03 -15.35
CA MET A 100 -33.35 54.33 -14.59
C MET A 100 -34.18 54.46 -13.29
N HIS A 101 -33.84 55.31 -12.28
CA HIS A 101 -32.54 55.84 -11.82
C HIS A 101 -32.62 56.40 -10.36
N THR A 102 -31.51 56.31 -9.63
CA THR A 102 -31.00 57.16 -8.50
C THR A 102 -31.92 58.07 -7.63
N ALA A 103 -31.96 57.74 -6.32
CA ALA A 103 -31.42 58.52 -5.17
C ALA A 103 -32.15 59.71 -4.49
N LEU A 104 -32.09 59.71 -3.14
CA LEU A 104 -32.22 60.84 -2.16
C LEU A 104 -33.63 61.47 -1.98
N PRO A 105 -33.93 62.29 -0.92
CA PRO A 105 -33.04 62.99 0.02
C PRO A 105 -33.40 62.88 1.55
N LEU A 106 -32.96 63.87 2.35
CA LEU A 106 -32.93 63.93 3.82
C LEU A 106 -34.28 64.25 4.52
N GLY A 107 -34.35 63.99 5.84
CA GLY A 107 -35.39 64.48 6.77
C GLY A 107 -35.16 65.93 7.27
N PRO A 108 -35.84 66.40 8.35
CA PRO A 108 -35.20 66.32 9.69
C PRO A 108 -36.12 66.36 10.97
N ASN A 109 -35.48 66.23 12.15
CA ASN A 109 -35.86 66.72 13.50
C ASN A 109 -37.03 66.07 14.29
N LEU A 110 -37.05 66.00 15.64
CA LEU A 110 -36.05 66.15 16.75
C LEU A 110 -36.66 65.48 18.03
N ILE A 111 -35.92 64.88 18.99
CA ILE A 111 -35.33 65.44 20.25
C ILE A 111 -34.60 64.24 20.92
N THR A 112 -33.26 64.14 21.00
CA THR A 112 -32.28 64.58 22.05
C THR A 112 -32.38 63.90 23.45
N ALA A 113 -31.29 63.50 24.15
CA ALA A 113 -29.82 63.62 23.89
C ALA A 113 -28.94 62.58 24.67
N SER A 114 -27.63 62.54 24.35
CA SER A 114 -26.54 61.69 24.92
C SER A 114 -25.59 62.49 25.86
N PRO A 115 -24.54 61.88 26.49
CA PRO A 115 -23.16 61.84 25.92
C PRO A 115 -22.32 60.55 26.26
N GLN A 116 -21.50 59.96 25.35
CA GLN A 116 -20.07 60.21 24.98
C GLN A 116 -18.97 59.88 26.05
N PHE A 117 -17.94 59.09 25.70
CA PHE A 117 -16.57 59.56 25.31
C PHE A 117 -15.47 58.46 25.18
N ASP A 118 -14.65 58.55 24.13
CA ASP A 118 -13.24 58.06 24.00
C ASP A 118 -12.26 59.17 24.52
N PRO A 119 -10.88 59.09 24.57
CA PRO A 119 -9.96 58.15 23.89
C PRO A 119 -8.60 57.75 24.57
N ALA A 120 -7.84 56.87 23.89
CA ALA A 120 -6.35 56.87 23.70
C ALA A 120 -5.31 56.59 24.84
N PHE A 121 -4.07 56.35 24.37
CA PHE A 121 -2.74 56.35 25.01
C PHE A 121 -2.02 55.03 25.44
N VAL A 122 -0.71 55.18 25.71
CA VAL A 122 0.38 54.18 25.62
C VAL A 122 1.13 54.05 26.95
N SER A 123 1.44 52.83 27.40
CA SER A 123 2.68 52.49 28.15
C SER A 123 2.81 50.99 28.47
N THR A 124 4.04 50.51 28.66
CA THR A 124 4.37 49.18 29.21
C THR A 124 4.73 49.28 30.72
N PRO A 125 5.47 48.33 31.33
CA PRO A 125 5.08 47.55 32.50
C PRO A 125 5.42 48.21 33.86
N PRO A 126 5.20 47.50 34.99
CA PRO A 126 6.35 47.27 35.89
C PRO A 126 6.38 45.91 36.64
N GLN A 127 7.53 45.64 37.29
CA GLN A 127 7.72 44.66 38.37
C GLN A 127 8.09 45.37 39.69
N VAL A 128 8.26 44.59 40.79
CA VAL A 128 8.97 44.92 42.06
C VAL A 128 8.22 45.92 42.98
N GLY A 129 7.94 45.70 44.27
CA GLY A 129 8.53 44.88 45.34
C GLY A 129 8.72 45.73 46.62
N TYR A 130 9.00 45.09 47.78
CA TYR A 130 9.40 45.68 49.09
C TYR A 130 8.41 46.62 49.85
N VAL A 131 7.72 46.18 50.91
CA VAL A 131 8.19 45.96 52.32
C VAL A 131 8.74 47.24 52.98
N PRO A 132 8.07 47.76 54.05
CA PRO A 132 8.58 47.55 55.42
C PRO A 132 7.55 47.35 56.56
N ASN A 133 7.49 46.11 57.04
CA ASN A 133 7.51 45.64 58.44
C ASN A 133 6.88 46.45 59.62
N LEU A 134 5.86 45.86 60.26
CA LEU A 134 5.64 45.76 61.73
C LEU A 134 4.51 44.71 62.00
N GLY A 135 4.34 44.03 63.14
CA GLY A 135 5.16 43.87 64.35
C GLY A 135 4.41 43.08 65.46
N HIS A 136 5.13 42.48 66.43
CA HIS A 136 4.70 41.52 67.48
C HIS A 136 4.28 40.12 66.93
N TYR A 137 4.80 38.92 67.30
CA TYR A 137 5.42 38.27 68.50
C TYR A 137 4.42 37.45 69.36
N PRO A 138 4.81 36.27 69.95
CA PRO A 138 5.92 35.36 69.57
C PRO A 138 5.70 33.82 69.77
N GLY A 139 6.41 33.00 68.97
CA GLY A 139 6.88 31.62 69.32
C GLY A 139 5.86 30.45 69.34
N GLN A 140 6.26 29.17 69.26
CA GLN A 140 7.56 28.58 68.87
C GLN A 140 7.41 27.06 68.50
N VAL A 141 8.26 26.55 67.58
CA VAL A 141 8.73 25.13 67.43
C VAL A 141 7.73 23.96 67.18
N HIS A 142 7.60 23.57 65.89
CA HIS A 142 8.08 22.30 65.27
C HIS A 142 7.80 20.86 65.80
N TYR A 143 7.74 19.92 64.80
CA TYR A 143 8.26 18.53 64.73
C TYR A 143 7.40 17.23 65.00
N SER A 144 7.29 16.42 63.93
CA SER A 144 7.43 14.94 63.77
C SER A 144 6.73 13.86 64.64
N VAL A 145 6.06 12.90 63.94
CA VAL A 145 6.25 11.42 63.95
C VAL A 145 6.68 10.74 65.27
N PRO A 146 5.89 9.81 65.86
CA PRO A 146 6.19 8.37 65.70
C PRO A 146 4.96 7.41 65.70
N SER A 147 5.20 6.13 65.99
CA SER A 147 4.32 4.95 65.76
C SER A 147 4.06 4.11 67.03
N GLN A 148 3.36 2.96 66.85
CA GLN A 148 3.21 1.77 67.72
C GLN A 148 1.91 1.55 68.54
N ASN A 149 1.22 0.45 68.16
CA ASN A 149 0.75 -0.67 68.99
C ASN A 149 -0.43 -0.58 70.01
N THR A 150 -1.05 -1.77 70.15
CA THR A 150 -1.66 -2.40 71.36
C THR A 150 -3.12 -2.11 71.81
N THR A 151 -4.02 -2.95 71.29
CA THR A 151 -4.90 -3.92 72.02
C THR A 151 -6.19 -3.57 72.79
N GLN A 152 -7.23 -4.39 72.49
CA GLN A 152 -8.25 -5.05 73.37
C GLN A 152 -9.60 -4.35 73.75
N GLY A 153 -10.63 -5.20 73.94
CA GLY A 153 -12.01 -4.89 74.41
C GLY A 153 -13.03 -4.72 73.26
N ILE A 154 -13.80 -5.70 72.73
CA ILE A 154 -14.58 -6.87 73.22
C ILE A 154 -16.00 -6.49 73.76
N PRO A 155 -17.10 -7.20 73.38
CA PRO A 155 -18.48 -6.68 73.35
C PRO A 155 -19.40 -7.27 74.46
N PRO A 156 -20.75 -7.23 74.33
CA PRO A 156 -21.46 -8.44 73.85
C PRO A 156 -22.83 -8.27 73.12
N ASN A 157 -23.21 -9.32 72.37
CA ASN A 157 -24.58 -9.85 72.08
C ASN A 157 -25.65 -8.98 71.37
N SER A 158 -26.55 -9.50 70.53
CA SER A 158 -26.75 -10.81 69.85
C SER A 158 -27.73 -10.60 68.64
N SER A 159 -28.41 -11.52 67.92
CA SER A 159 -28.91 -12.90 68.12
C SER A 159 -29.13 -13.65 66.77
N TYR A 160 -29.64 -14.90 66.84
CA TYR A 160 -30.02 -15.84 65.75
C TYR A 160 -31.36 -16.55 66.16
N PRO A 161 -32.08 -17.43 65.39
CA PRO A 161 -31.63 -18.58 64.53
C PRO A 161 -32.46 -18.82 63.22
N GLY A 162 -32.28 -19.88 62.41
CA GLY A 162 -31.27 -20.96 62.34
C GLY A 162 -31.74 -22.24 61.59
N PHE A 163 -30.92 -23.32 61.65
CA PHE A 163 -31.05 -24.67 61.02
C PHE A 163 -30.69 -24.78 59.52
N SER A 164 -29.72 -25.57 59.01
CA SER A 164 -28.89 -26.74 59.44
C SER A 164 -29.44 -28.14 59.07
N TYR A 165 -28.64 -29.21 58.91
CA TYR A 165 -27.20 -29.49 59.20
C TYR A 165 -26.43 -29.88 57.91
N HIS A 166 -25.37 -30.71 57.76
CA HIS A 166 -24.50 -31.67 58.52
C HIS A 166 -23.19 -31.86 57.66
N ALA A 167 -22.06 -32.51 58.01
CA ALA A 167 -21.45 -33.13 59.21
C ALA A 167 -19.91 -33.30 58.97
N MET A 168 -19.15 -33.89 59.92
CA MET A 168 -17.67 -34.17 59.90
C MET A 168 -17.36 -35.47 60.71
N PRO A 169 -16.15 -36.11 60.65
CA PRO A 169 -14.89 -35.75 61.38
C PRO A 169 -13.60 -35.79 60.48
N VAL A 170 -12.36 -35.36 60.83
CA VAL A 170 -11.61 -34.90 62.05
C VAL A 170 -10.69 -35.94 62.76
N PHE A 171 -9.51 -35.47 63.25
CA PHE A 171 -8.38 -36.11 64.01
C PHE A 171 -7.16 -36.65 63.20
N SER A 172 -5.89 -36.60 63.67
CA SER A 172 -5.25 -36.06 64.92
C SER A 172 -3.77 -35.63 64.72
N THR A 173 -3.11 -35.14 65.78
CA THR A 173 -1.65 -34.82 65.84
C THR A 173 -1.00 -35.31 67.14
N GLN A 174 0.23 -35.86 67.11
CA GLN A 174 1.32 -35.75 68.14
C GLN A 174 2.46 -36.80 68.02
N TYR A 175 3.73 -36.37 68.23
CA TYR A 175 4.94 -37.09 68.72
C TYR A 175 5.41 -38.42 68.03
N ASN A 176 6.67 -38.90 68.09
CA ASN A 176 7.86 -38.52 68.88
C ASN A 176 9.22 -38.81 68.15
N ALA A 177 10.36 -38.55 68.82
CA ALA A 177 11.76 -38.61 68.35
C ALA A 177 12.36 -40.06 68.14
N HIS A 178 13.67 -40.35 67.89
CA HIS A 178 14.93 -39.66 68.25
C HIS A 178 16.21 -40.29 67.60
N LEU A 179 17.31 -39.50 67.48
CA LEU A 179 18.74 -39.90 67.37
C LEU A 179 19.16 -40.63 66.06
N THR A 180 20.35 -40.45 65.45
CA THR A 180 21.63 -39.76 65.79
C THR A 180 22.34 -39.43 64.43
N SER A 181 23.44 -38.67 64.23
CA SER A 181 24.43 -37.87 64.99
C SER A 181 25.14 -36.93 63.96
N GLN A 182 26.25 -36.17 64.12
CA GLN A 182 27.18 -35.85 65.22
C GLN A 182 27.95 -34.53 64.92
N THR A 183 28.07 -33.59 65.88
CA THR A 183 29.13 -32.51 65.98
C THR A 183 29.30 -31.49 64.83
N LEU A 184 29.70 -30.21 65.01
CA LEU A 184 30.03 -29.38 66.19
C LEU A 184 29.85 -27.87 65.85
N HIS A 185 29.58 -27.04 66.86
CA HIS A 185 29.61 -25.54 66.85
C HIS A 185 30.75 -25.08 67.80
N PRO A 186 31.18 -23.78 67.92
CA PRO A 186 30.38 -22.53 67.81
C PRO A 186 31.12 -21.22 67.33
N ALA A 187 30.46 -20.06 67.57
CA ALA A 187 31.03 -18.77 68.03
C ALA A 187 31.41 -17.61 67.05
N THR A 188 30.50 -16.62 66.95
CA THR A 188 30.67 -15.15 67.15
C THR A 188 31.98 -14.41 66.78
N ARG A 189 31.88 -13.27 66.04
CA ARG A 189 32.20 -11.89 66.51
C ARG A 189 32.12 -10.78 65.43
N GLN A 190 31.87 -9.53 65.85
CA GLN A 190 32.39 -8.29 65.23
C GLN A 190 33.66 -7.85 66.02
N PRO A 191 34.63 -7.06 65.48
CA PRO A 191 34.51 -5.59 65.47
C PRO A 191 35.33 -4.75 64.43
N LEU A 192 35.10 -3.45 64.51
CA LEU A 192 35.79 -2.22 64.05
C LEU A 192 37.33 -2.17 63.83
N VAL A 193 37.75 -1.53 62.72
CA VAL A 193 38.77 -0.44 62.51
C VAL A 193 40.25 -0.54 62.98
N GLY A 194 41.18 -0.20 62.05
CA GLY A 194 42.51 0.45 62.32
C GLY A 194 43.78 -0.34 61.91
N VAL A 195 45.00 0.22 61.66
CA VAL A 195 45.56 1.57 61.38
C VAL A 195 46.93 1.42 60.61
N LEU A 196 47.41 2.51 59.97
CA LEU A 196 48.75 2.85 59.37
C LEU A 196 50.05 2.41 60.14
N PRO A 197 51.33 2.59 59.66
CA PRO A 197 51.85 3.60 58.67
C PRO A 197 53.04 3.22 57.72
N GLY A 198 53.44 4.17 56.85
CA GLY A 198 54.71 4.21 56.10
C GLY A 198 54.94 5.53 55.31
N HIS A 199 56.19 6.03 55.17
CA HIS A 199 56.58 7.30 54.50
C HIS A 199 57.47 7.04 53.24
N VAL A 200 57.78 7.96 52.30
CA VAL A 200 58.35 9.34 52.39
C VAL A 200 57.91 10.26 51.20
N LYS A 201 58.21 11.58 51.31
CA LYS A 201 57.88 12.79 50.50
C LYS A 201 58.82 13.05 49.26
N PRO A 202 58.72 14.10 48.39
CA PRO A 202 58.31 15.52 48.67
C PRO A 202 57.45 16.29 47.60
N LEU A 203 57.25 17.60 47.87
CA LEU A 203 56.44 18.68 47.22
C LEU A 203 57.33 19.61 46.31
N PRO A 204 56.93 20.80 45.75
CA PRO A 204 55.77 21.73 45.95
C PRO A 204 54.86 21.96 44.70
N GLU A 205 53.63 22.52 44.69
CA GLU A 205 52.89 23.56 45.46
C GLU A 205 53.10 25.00 44.92
N THR A 206 52.10 25.78 44.44
CA THR A 206 50.95 26.49 45.09
C THR A 206 49.90 26.98 44.03
N GLY A 207 48.63 27.36 44.29
CA GLY A 207 47.78 27.33 45.51
C GLY A 207 46.37 27.98 45.32
N GLN A 208 45.36 27.48 46.08
CA GLN A 208 44.12 28.11 46.63
C GLN A 208 43.17 28.93 45.67
N ARG A 209 41.88 28.61 45.34
CA ARG A 209 40.62 28.20 46.05
C ARG A 209 40.00 29.30 46.97
N PRO A 210 38.67 29.36 47.30
CA PRO A 210 37.53 28.44 47.03
C PRO A 210 36.08 29.05 46.87
N ILE A 211 35.04 28.16 46.89
CA ILE A 211 33.58 28.25 47.28
C ILE A 211 32.45 28.89 46.41
N GLN A 212 31.34 28.12 46.30
CA GLN A 212 29.89 28.45 46.50
C GLN A 212 28.97 29.00 45.38
N ALA A 213 27.67 28.68 45.55
CA ALA A 213 26.42 29.18 44.91
C ALA A 213 26.27 29.04 43.37
N SER A 214 25.16 28.64 42.74
CA SER A 214 23.71 28.50 43.02
C SER A 214 22.81 29.69 42.61
N PHE A 215 21.94 29.44 41.61
CA PHE A 215 20.77 30.21 41.15
C PHE A 215 20.93 31.53 40.37
N GLN A 216 19.89 31.81 39.58
CA GLN A 216 19.54 33.00 38.77
C GLN A 216 19.05 34.16 39.71
N PRO A 217 18.65 35.39 39.24
CA PRO A 217 18.27 35.81 37.87
C PRO A 217 18.63 37.27 37.43
N CYS A 218 18.12 37.66 36.25
CA CYS A 218 17.52 38.96 35.80
C CYS A 218 17.91 40.30 36.48
N PRO A 219 18.00 41.43 35.74
CA PRO A 219 16.81 42.04 35.08
C PRO A 219 17.07 42.79 33.74
N ALA A 220 16.03 43.49 33.25
CA ALA A 220 15.96 44.22 31.98
C ALA A 220 16.07 45.76 32.13
N GLY A 221 16.14 46.48 30.99
CA GLY A 221 16.07 47.95 30.89
C GLY A 221 15.82 48.41 29.45
N ASP A 222 15.08 49.50 29.28
CA ASP A 222 14.44 49.91 28.01
C ASP A 222 15.17 50.98 27.17
N ALA A 223 14.64 51.17 25.95
CA ALA A 223 14.48 52.44 25.21
C ALA A 223 15.51 52.89 24.12
N ALA A 224 14.99 52.81 22.88
CA ALA A 224 14.93 53.90 21.88
C ALA A 224 16.13 54.29 20.98
N ALA A 225 15.76 55.00 19.90
CA ALA A 225 16.58 55.78 18.95
C ALA A 225 17.52 55.04 17.97
N SER A 226 16.97 54.82 16.77
CA SER A 226 17.64 54.74 15.47
C SER A 226 18.88 55.62 15.26
N TRP A 227 19.86 55.13 14.48
CA TRP A 227 20.62 55.90 13.47
C TRP A 227 21.02 55.02 12.28
N GLN A 228 21.31 55.66 11.13
CA GLN A 228 21.53 55.02 9.82
C GLN A 228 23.00 54.61 9.55
N PRO A 229 23.26 53.71 8.57
CA PRO A 229 24.62 53.40 8.13
C PRO A 229 25.31 54.60 7.45
N LEU A 230 26.61 54.76 7.70
CA LEU A 230 27.43 55.80 7.09
C LEU A 230 28.25 55.30 5.89
N SER A 231 28.40 56.17 4.89
CA SER A 231 29.13 55.92 3.65
C SER A 231 29.99 57.13 3.26
N ARG A 232 30.99 56.91 2.41
CA ARG A 232 31.79 57.92 1.68
C ARG A 232 32.52 57.21 0.54
N ALA A 233 32.74 57.78 -0.65
CA ALA A 233 32.50 59.12 -1.23
C ALA A 233 32.35 58.92 -2.78
N SER A 234 32.19 59.85 -3.73
CA SER A 234 31.87 61.29 -3.97
C SER A 234 31.98 61.46 -5.51
N MET A 235 31.50 62.43 -6.31
CA MET A 235 30.67 63.68 -6.37
C MET A 235 30.48 63.90 -7.93
N THR A 236 29.72 64.76 -8.63
CA THR A 236 28.69 65.85 -8.56
C THR A 236 28.31 66.14 -10.05
N THR A 237 27.41 67.00 -10.58
CA THR A 237 26.37 68.02 -10.24
C THR A 237 25.69 68.38 -11.58
N SER A 238 24.48 68.94 -11.72
CA SER A 238 23.27 69.08 -10.89
C SER A 238 22.21 69.89 -11.68
N ALA A 239 20.90 69.62 -11.49
CA ALA A 239 19.76 70.29 -12.13
C ALA A 239 19.62 70.06 -13.67
N GLY A 240 18.46 70.25 -14.32
CA GLY A 240 17.12 70.68 -13.85
C GLY A 240 16.00 70.23 -14.83
N PRO A 241 14.71 70.61 -14.63
CA PRO A 241 13.57 69.91 -15.25
C PRO A 241 12.64 70.74 -16.19
N VAL A 242 11.61 70.07 -16.74
CA VAL A 242 10.28 70.58 -17.22
C VAL A 242 10.03 70.77 -18.76
N THR A 243 8.93 70.13 -19.25
CA THR A 243 8.06 70.36 -20.46
C THR A 243 8.53 70.31 -21.94
N ASN A 244 8.03 69.26 -22.65
CA ASN A 244 7.14 69.30 -23.84
C ASN A 244 7.62 69.73 -25.28
N PRO A 245 6.83 69.44 -26.37
CA PRO A 245 7.31 69.08 -27.74
C PRO A 245 7.21 70.26 -28.77
N PRO A 246 7.14 70.14 -30.15
CA PRO A 246 6.91 68.99 -31.08
C PRO A 246 7.58 68.98 -32.50
N VAL A 247 7.08 68.08 -33.40
CA VAL A 247 6.92 68.18 -34.89
C VAL A 247 7.76 67.24 -35.80
N ALA A 248 7.07 66.63 -36.80
CA ALA A 248 7.52 65.93 -38.04
C ALA A 248 8.42 64.67 -37.90
N ALA A 249 8.04 63.48 -38.38
CA ALA A 249 7.83 62.98 -39.78
C ALA A 249 9.17 62.66 -40.51
N SER A 250 9.30 61.60 -41.33
CA SER A 250 8.29 60.75 -42.00
C SER A 250 8.73 59.27 -42.23
N SER A 251 7.74 58.40 -42.48
CA SER A 251 7.86 57.07 -43.13
C SER A 251 8.13 57.21 -44.67
N PRO A 252 8.12 56.17 -45.56
CA PRO A 252 7.83 54.72 -45.38
C PRO A 252 8.65 53.68 -46.22
N ASN A 253 8.37 52.38 -46.00
CA ASN A 253 8.51 51.21 -46.93
C ASN A 253 9.93 50.86 -47.47
N SER A 254 10.22 49.67 -48.04
CA SER A 254 9.46 48.45 -48.40
C SER A 254 10.37 47.19 -48.18
N GLN A 255 9.90 45.96 -47.93
CA GLN A 255 9.52 44.91 -48.93
C GLN A 255 10.50 44.76 -50.14
N THR A 256 10.97 43.58 -50.60
CA THR A 256 10.58 42.18 -50.29
C THR A 256 11.62 41.11 -50.73
N SER A 257 11.60 39.95 -50.06
CA SER A 257 11.76 38.55 -50.59
C SER A 257 13.01 38.01 -51.34
N ALA A 258 13.47 36.84 -50.85
CA ALA A 258 13.81 35.59 -51.58
C ALA A 258 15.12 35.41 -52.39
N GLY A 259 15.80 34.26 -52.19
CA GLY A 259 16.67 33.60 -53.19
C GLY A 259 17.96 32.90 -52.68
N PRO A 260 18.07 31.55 -52.76
CA PRO A 260 19.34 30.78 -52.65
C PRO A 260 20.01 30.62 -54.06
N PRO A 261 21.15 29.89 -54.32
CA PRO A 261 21.73 28.78 -53.52
C PRO A 261 23.29 28.48 -53.55
N LEU A 262 23.69 27.52 -52.69
CA LEU A 262 24.68 26.41 -52.87
C LEU A 262 26.22 26.59 -53.13
N SER A 263 26.99 25.70 -52.47
CA SER A 263 28.28 25.04 -52.87
C SER A 263 29.67 25.71 -52.70
N ILE A 264 30.37 25.38 -51.58
CA ILE A 264 31.55 24.46 -51.46
C ILE A 264 32.40 24.21 -52.75
N PRO A 265 33.78 24.18 -52.76
CA PRO A 265 34.72 23.68 -51.71
C PRO A 265 36.13 24.36 -51.48
N HIS A 266 36.86 23.85 -50.47
CA HIS A 266 38.33 23.59 -50.36
C HIS A 266 39.43 24.68 -50.09
N HIS A 267 39.96 24.64 -48.85
CA HIS A 267 41.37 24.38 -48.44
C HIS A 267 42.55 25.40 -48.52
N ILE A 268 43.51 25.16 -47.59
CA ILE A 268 44.94 25.58 -47.49
C ILE A 268 45.30 26.93 -46.79
N ASN A 269 45.40 26.85 -45.45
CA ASN A 269 46.64 26.96 -44.61
C ASN A 269 47.50 28.27 -44.51
N GLN A 270 48.21 28.37 -43.37
CA GLN A 270 49.37 29.22 -42.99
C GLN A 270 49.20 30.71 -42.61
N SER A 271 48.97 30.94 -41.31
CA SER A 271 49.84 31.68 -40.34
C SER A 271 50.67 32.91 -40.76
N TYR A 272 50.69 33.97 -39.91
CA TYR A 272 51.85 34.32 -39.05
C TYR A 272 51.54 35.42 -37.99
N LEU A 273 52.37 35.50 -36.93
CA LEU A 273 52.48 36.57 -35.93
C LEU A 273 53.77 37.40 -36.16
N PRO A 274 53.90 38.63 -35.60
CA PRO A 274 54.71 38.84 -34.39
C PRO A 274 54.08 39.90 -33.43
N ASP A 275 54.63 40.41 -32.31
CA ASP A 275 56.00 40.67 -31.78
C ASP A 275 55.84 41.03 -30.24
N ARG A 276 56.79 41.11 -29.27
CA ARG A 276 58.22 40.74 -29.04
C ARG A 276 58.59 40.95 -27.53
N VAL A 277 59.84 40.62 -27.13
CA VAL A 277 60.67 41.26 -26.05
C VAL A 277 60.24 41.11 -24.56
N LYS A 278 61.08 40.76 -23.55
CA LYS A 278 62.50 40.28 -23.35
C LYS A 278 62.67 39.85 -21.86
N VAL A 279 63.79 39.34 -21.32
CA VAL A 279 64.69 38.19 -21.64
C VAL A 279 65.73 37.98 -20.51
N ALA A 280 65.96 36.76 -20.00
CA ALA A 280 67.17 36.33 -19.25
C ALA A 280 67.20 34.78 -19.05
N THR A 281 68.31 34.14 -18.62
CA THR A 281 69.26 33.44 -19.52
C THR A 281 69.70 32.04 -19.00
N LEU A 282 70.13 31.18 -19.94
CA LEU A 282 70.63 29.77 -19.93
C LEU A 282 71.95 29.46 -19.14
N PRO A 283 72.40 28.19 -18.90
CA PRO A 283 72.84 27.11 -19.86
C PRO A 283 72.20 25.70 -19.65
N VAL A 284 72.01 24.76 -20.60
CA VAL A 284 72.83 24.17 -21.73
C VAL A 284 73.90 23.17 -21.21
N PHE A 285 74.12 21.93 -21.70
CA PHE A 285 73.79 21.16 -22.94
C PHE A 285 72.85 19.92 -22.67
N GLY A 286 72.61 18.88 -23.49
CA GLY A 286 73.02 18.48 -24.86
C GLY A 286 72.43 17.13 -25.35
N ALA A 287 72.47 16.83 -26.67
CA ALA A 287 72.06 15.55 -27.32
C ALA A 287 73.04 15.20 -28.48
N PRO A 288 73.03 14.01 -29.16
CA PRO A 288 72.13 13.80 -30.34
C PRO A 288 71.85 12.35 -30.89
N LEU A 289 70.87 12.21 -31.82
CA LEU A 289 70.80 11.25 -32.98
C LEU A 289 70.65 9.70 -32.75
N ALA A 290 70.04 8.83 -33.61
CA ALA A 290 69.25 8.97 -34.86
C ALA A 290 68.45 7.69 -35.31
N ARG A 291 67.62 7.83 -36.37
CA ARG A 291 67.03 6.83 -37.33
C ARG A 291 65.69 6.13 -36.99
N ARG A 292 65.15 5.35 -37.97
CA ARG A 292 63.72 5.21 -38.38
C ARG A 292 63.46 3.85 -39.13
N PRO A 293 62.25 3.59 -39.71
CA PRO A 293 61.24 2.52 -39.47
C PRO A 293 61.48 1.19 -40.30
N PRO A 294 60.54 0.24 -40.60
CA PRO A 294 59.07 0.14 -40.35
C PRO A 294 58.43 -1.26 -40.03
N SER A 295 57.09 -1.23 -39.81
CA SER A 295 56.00 -2.21 -40.09
C SER A 295 56.15 -3.76 -40.19
N SER A 296 55.18 -4.44 -39.53
CA SER A 296 54.42 -5.67 -39.90
C SER A 296 55.09 -7.05 -40.02
N VAL A 297 54.55 -8.06 -39.29
CA VAL A 297 53.90 -9.31 -39.79
C VAL A 297 53.37 -10.15 -38.58
N ASP A 298 52.23 -10.84 -38.78
CA ASP A 298 51.49 -11.74 -37.85
C ASP A 298 51.83 -13.24 -38.08
N PRO A 299 51.27 -14.26 -37.36
CA PRO A 299 50.90 -14.46 -35.93
C PRO A 299 51.51 -15.85 -35.44
N PRO A 300 50.94 -16.75 -34.59
CA PRO A 300 49.79 -16.71 -33.65
C PRO A 300 49.95 -17.46 -32.28
N VAL A 301 48.88 -17.43 -31.45
CA VAL A 301 48.46 -18.38 -30.37
C VAL A 301 49.19 -18.37 -28.97
N SER A 302 48.34 -18.20 -27.94
CA SER A 302 48.41 -18.63 -26.50
C SER A 302 49.53 -18.18 -25.54
N SER A 303 49.11 -17.47 -24.47
CA SER A 303 49.47 -17.60 -23.02
C SER A 303 50.88 -18.08 -22.59
N SER A 304 51.54 -17.50 -21.57
CA SER A 304 50.98 -16.93 -20.32
C SER A 304 51.86 -15.81 -19.69
N ALA A 305 51.57 -15.40 -18.44
CA ALA A 305 51.94 -14.10 -17.86
C ALA A 305 53.19 -14.08 -16.94
N SER A 306 53.80 -12.89 -16.78
CA SER A 306 54.58 -12.38 -15.63
C SER A 306 55.10 -10.94 -15.95
N PRO A 307 55.64 -10.12 -15.00
CA PRO A 307 55.90 -10.38 -13.57
C PRO A 307 55.32 -9.31 -12.59
N ALA A 308 55.62 -9.48 -11.29
CA ALA A 308 55.61 -8.42 -10.27
C ALA A 308 56.97 -7.66 -10.23
N PRO A 309 57.21 -6.69 -9.31
CA PRO A 309 57.65 -7.00 -7.92
C PRO A 309 57.03 -6.02 -6.88
N ALA A 310 57.33 -6.00 -5.57
CA ALA A 310 58.26 -6.72 -4.67
C ALA A 310 57.60 -6.81 -3.25
N SER A 311 58.15 -7.43 -2.19
CA SER A 311 59.42 -8.12 -1.91
C SER A 311 59.27 -9.01 -0.65
N GLU A 312 59.90 -10.20 -0.66
CA GLU A 312 60.62 -10.90 0.46
C GLU A 312 60.00 -10.99 1.87
N ALA A 313 60.03 -12.13 2.60
CA ALA A 313 60.47 -13.53 2.38
C ALA A 313 59.90 -14.37 3.58
N GLN A 314 60.20 -15.62 3.95
CA GLN A 314 60.93 -16.84 3.52
C GLN A 314 60.41 -17.96 4.49
N ASP A 315 60.49 -19.29 4.37
CA ASP A 315 60.80 -20.32 3.35
C ASP A 315 60.14 -21.65 3.86
N GLY A 316 60.23 -22.85 3.27
CA GLY A 316 60.84 -23.28 2.01
C GLY A 316 60.73 -24.81 1.81
N MET A 317 60.93 -25.24 0.55
CA MET A 317 61.20 -26.64 0.10
C MET A 317 60.11 -27.74 0.30
N HIS A 318 59.92 -28.73 -0.60
CA HIS A 318 60.24 -28.85 -2.04
C HIS A 318 59.39 -29.97 -2.71
N CYS A 319 59.43 -30.05 -4.05
CA CYS A 319 58.76 -30.97 -5.02
C CYS A 319 58.33 -32.40 -4.59
N GLY A 320 57.32 -33.04 -5.22
CA GLY A 320 56.36 -32.57 -6.26
C GLY A 320 55.88 -33.66 -7.25
N TYR A 321 54.77 -33.38 -7.98
CA TYR A 321 54.36 -33.90 -9.31
C TYR A 321 54.20 -35.43 -9.55
N VAL A 322 53.19 -35.98 -10.26
CA VAL A 322 51.97 -35.54 -11.01
C VAL A 322 50.84 -36.58 -10.66
N ALA A 323 49.59 -36.70 -11.12
CA ALA A 323 48.61 -36.11 -12.08
C ALA A 323 47.20 -36.73 -11.73
N ASN A 324 46.00 -36.44 -12.26
CA ASN A 324 45.28 -35.38 -13.01
C ASN A 324 43.74 -35.77 -12.92
N ASN A 325 42.67 -35.26 -13.55
CA ASN A 325 42.37 -34.21 -14.54
C ASN A 325 40.85 -33.86 -14.51
N GLN A 326 40.45 -32.58 -14.33
CA GLN A 326 39.15 -31.96 -14.74
C GLN A 326 37.80 -32.48 -14.13
N VAL A 327 36.71 -31.70 -13.95
CA VAL A 327 36.47 -30.23 -13.97
C VAL A 327 35.15 -29.85 -13.22
N ASN A 328 35.11 -28.65 -12.64
CA ASN A 328 34.02 -27.80 -12.09
C ASN A 328 32.57 -28.31 -11.82
N SER A 329 31.99 -27.76 -10.74
CA SER A 329 30.55 -27.43 -10.61
C SER A 329 30.33 -26.22 -9.66
N ALA A 330 29.13 -25.64 -9.64
CA ALA A 330 28.78 -24.41 -8.90
C ALA A 330 27.87 -24.67 -7.68
N PRO A 331 27.81 -23.77 -6.68
CA PRO A 331 27.11 -24.02 -5.40
C PRO A 331 25.63 -23.63 -5.39
N SER A 332 24.87 -24.31 -4.51
CA SER A 332 23.48 -24.01 -4.12
C SER A 332 23.41 -23.79 -2.60
N PRO A 333 22.44 -23.00 -2.09
CA PRO A 333 22.24 -22.84 -0.64
C PRO A 333 21.55 -24.07 -0.03
N LEU A 334 21.91 -24.39 1.21
CA LEU A 334 21.36 -25.50 1.99
C LEU A 334 20.54 -25.02 3.21
N SER A 335 19.69 -25.91 3.70
CA SER A 335 19.09 -25.88 5.04
C SER A 335 19.34 -27.24 5.72
N SER A 336 19.39 -27.25 7.06
CA SER A 336 20.07 -28.26 7.88
C SER A 336 19.24 -29.47 8.34
N THR A 337 19.89 -30.63 8.47
CA THR A 337 19.71 -31.63 9.56
C THR A 337 21.09 -32.24 9.93
N SER A 338 21.14 -33.13 10.91
CA SER A 338 22.29 -33.49 11.77
C SER A 338 22.97 -34.84 11.44
N ASP A 339 23.66 -35.42 12.45
CA ASP A 339 24.17 -36.81 12.60
C ASP A 339 25.65 -36.97 12.16
N ASP A 340 26.62 -37.53 12.91
CA ASP A 340 26.69 -38.25 14.22
C ASP A 340 28.03 -37.96 14.99
N GLU A 341 28.17 -38.39 16.25
CA GLU A 341 29.45 -38.63 16.98
C GLU A 341 29.36 -39.94 17.80
N ASP A 342 30.47 -40.69 17.94
CA ASP A 342 30.53 -42.08 18.46
C ASP A 342 31.07 -42.22 19.92
N ASP A 343 30.65 -43.30 20.60
CA ASP A 343 31.31 -44.08 21.70
C ASP A 343 31.73 -43.38 23.04
N ASP A 344 31.69 -43.99 24.25
CA ASP A 344 31.54 -45.41 24.66
C ASP A 344 31.10 -45.62 26.15
N ASP A 345 31.03 -46.89 26.59
CA ASP A 345 31.17 -47.47 27.96
C ASP A 345 30.01 -47.51 29.02
N GLU A 346 29.23 -48.60 28.92
CA GLU A 346 28.98 -49.69 29.91
C GLU A 346 28.06 -49.64 31.20
N ALA A 347 27.38 -50.80 31.36
CA ALA A 347 26.94 -51.53 32.59
C ALA A 347 25.75 -51.07 33.47
N GLY A 348 24.78 -52.00 33.78
CA GLY A 348 23.93 -51.82 34.98
C GLY A 348 22.57 -52.53 35.25
N VAL A 349 22.23 -53.71 34.69
CA VAL A 349 21.18 -54.67 35.18
C VAL A 349 19.76 -54.25 35.68
N GLU A 350 18.75 -54.79 34.98
CA GLU A 350 17.56 -55.55 35.49
C GLU A 350 16.13 -54.98 35.80
N SER A 351 15.14 -55.75 35.31
CA SER A 351 13.88 -56.17 35.96
C SER A 351 12.57 -55.32 35.93
N SER A 352 11.90 -55.36 34.78
CA SER A 352 10.53 -55.90 34.55
C SER A 352 9.23 -55.36 35.24
N SER A 353 8.16 -55.25 34.40
CA SER A 353 6.74 -55.57 34.69
C SER A 353 5.72 -54.53 35.26
N SER A 354 5.06 -53.85 34.32
CA SER A 354 3.57 -53.88 34.11
C SER A 354 2.56 -53.00 34.91
N THR A 355 1.48 -52.64 34.18
CA THR A 355 0.13 -52.17 34.58
C THR A 355 -0.11 -50.76 35.15
N SER A 356 -0.66 -49.87 34.29
CA SER A 356 -1.80 -48.93 34.50
C SER A 356 -1.83 -48.03 35.76
N SER A 357 -2.00 -46.70 35.68
CA SER A 357 -3.00 -45.98 34.87
C SER A 357 -2.83 -44.43 34.92
N SER A 358 -3.69 -43.71 34.17
CA SER A 358 -3.89 -42.24 34.18
C SER A 358 -2.68 -41.35 33.85
N THR A 359 -2.52 -41.00 32.57
CA THR A 359 -1.74 -39.84 32.12
C THR A 359 -2.61 -38.58 32.06
N ASN A 360 -2.04 -37.41 32.38
CA ASN A 360 -2.60 -36.12 31.99
C ASN A 360 -1.52 -35.03 31.99
N ALA A 361 -0.91 -34.77 30.82
CA ALA A 361 0.07 -33.70 30.64
C ALA A 361 0.13 -33.24 29.17
N SER A 362 0.25 -31.92 28.98
CA SER A 362 0.79 -31.22 27.80
C SER A 362 0.19 -31.54 26.41
N LEU A 363 -0.64 -30.62 25.90
CA LEU A 363 -1.04 -30.55 24.48
C LEU A 363 -0.23 -29.50 23.71
N PRO A 364 0.40 -29.84 22.57
CA PRO A 364 0.94 -28.87 21.61
C PRO A 364 -0.16 -28.31 20.68
N ASN A 365 -0.08 -27.02 20.33
CA ASN A 365 -0.95 -26.42 19.33
C ASN A 365 -0.63 -26.92 17.91
N ASN A 366 -1.64 -27.40 17.17
CA ASN A 366 -1.54 -27.76 15.76
C ASN A 366 -2.70 -27.12 14.97
N TYR A 367 -2.42 -26.61 13.76
CA TYR A 367 -3.35 -25.76 12.99
C TYR A 367 -3.65 -26.27 11.57
N ASP A 368 -3.12 -27.43 11.15
CA ASP A 368 -3.40 -28.04 9.83
C ASP A 368 -4.71 -28.87 9.80
N ALA A 369 -5.43 -28.97 10.93
CA ALA A 369 -6.61 -29.83 11.10
C ALA A 369 -7.93 -29.27 10.50
N LEU A 370 -7.94 -28.95 9.19
CA LEU A 370 -9.16 -28.75 8.39
C LEU A 370 -9.14 -29.57 7.08
N GLU A 371 -8.45 -30.71 7.09
CA GLU A 371 -8.32 -31.61 5.94
C GLU A 371 -8.62 -33.08 6.31
N GLY A 372 -9.73 -33.62 5.78
CA GLY A 372 -10.01 -35.06 5.81
C GLY A 372 -11.33 -35.48 6.48
N GLY A 373 -12.44 -35.39 5.75
CA GLY A 373 -13.64 -36.17 6.06
C GLY A 373 -13.64 -37.46 5.24
N ASN A 374 -13.31 -38.60 5.88
CA ASN A 374 -13.45 -39.93 5.30
C ASN A 374 -14.52 -40.71 6.05
N TYR A 375 -15.57 -41.13 5.35
CA TYR A 375 -16.48 -42.15 5.87
C TYR A 375 -15.85 -43.54 5.75
N GLN A 376 -16.04 -44.35 6.79
CA GLN A 376 -15.81 -45.79 6.72
C GLN A 376 -16.95 -46.46 5.95
N ASP A 377 -16.66 -47.54 5.23
CA ASP A 377 -17.60 -48.65 5.11
C ASP A 377 -16.85 -49.98 5.05
N SER A 378 -17.48 -51.08 5.42
CA SER A 378 -16.79 -52.33 5.79
C SER A 378 -17.42 -53.59 5.19
N THR A 379 -16.66 -54.41 4.46
CA THR A 379 -16.98 -55.85 4.29
C THR A 379 -15.78 -56.72 3.84
N SER A 380 -15.39 -57.64 4.72
CA SER A 380 -14.97 -59.04 4.49
C SER A 380 -14.03 -59.46 3.33
N SER A 381 -12.91 -60.10 3.73
CA SER A 381 -12.35 -61.36 3.16
C SER A 381 -11.64 -61.34 1.78
N ALA A 382 -10.52 -62.05 1.55
CA ALA A 382 -9.61 -62.79 2.47
C ALA A 382 -8.26 -63.16 1.78
N ALA A 383 -7.30 -63.61 2.61
CA ALA A 383 -6.18 -64.53 2.32
C ALA A 383 -4.86 -64.05 1.65
N THR A 384 -3.75 -64.47 2.30
CA THR A 384 -2.39 -64.77 1.79
C THR A 384 -1.49 -63.70 1.15
N ALA A 385 -0.42 -63.37 1.88
CA ALA A 385 0.92 -63.01 1.36
C ALA A 385 1.71 -64.33 1.00
N PRO A 386 3.01 -64.36 0.60
CA PRO A 386 4.12 -63.44 0.92
C PRO A 386 5.10 -63.08 -0.23
N ALA A 387 6.10 -62.24 0.10
CA ALA A 387 7.54 -62.26 -0.34
C ALA A 387 7.93 -62.40 -1.85
N ALA A 388 9.07 -61.89 -2.35
CA ALA A 388 10.06 -60.87 -1.92
C ALA A 388 11.03 -60.61 -3.13
N SER A 389 12.13 -59.89 -2.90
CA SER A 389 13.35 -59.79 -3.74
C SER A 389 13.27 -59.20 -5.17
N ASP A 390 13.95 -58.06 -5.34
CA ASP A 390 14.66 -57.64 -6.57
C ASP A 390 15.68 -58.74 -6.99
N PRO A 391 16.12 -58.87 -8.27
CA PRO A 391 17.20 -57.97 -8.72
C PRO A 391 17.32 -57.68 -10.25
N ARG A 392 17.95 -56.54 -10.57
CA ARG A 392 18.75 -56.26 -11.80
C ARG A 392 20.05 -57.12 -11.82
N PRO A 393 20.89 -57.28 -12.89
CA PRO A 393 21.27 -56.22 -13.87
C PRO A 393 21.88 -56.61 -15.28
N LEU A 394 22.28 -55.59 -16.08
CA LEU A 394 23.43 -55.57 -17.06
C LEU A 394 23.40 -56.51 -18.34
N LYS A 395 24.03 -56.24 -19.52
CA LYS A 395 24.62 -55.05 -20.21
C LYS A 395 24.99 -55.36 -21.70
N SER A 396 24.97 -54.37 -22.62
CA SER A 396 25.69 -54.31 -23.94
C SER A 396 25.32 -55.33 -25.06
N SER A 397 25.63 -55.17 -26.37
CA SER A 397 26.38 -54.17 -27.19
C SER A 397 25.85 -54.05 -28.67
N LYS A 398 26.38 -53.10 -29.47
CA LYS A 398 26.06 -52.85 -30.92
C LYS A 398 26.94 -53.70 -31.89
N PRO A 399 26.65 -53.78 -33.21
CA PRO A 399 27.24 -52.84 -34.20
C PRO A 399 26.35 -52.45 -35.43
N PHE A 400 26.95 -51.88 -36.48
CA PHE A 400 26.35 -51.28 -37.73
C PHE A 400 26.19 -52.27 -38.91
N GLY A 401 25.40 -51.91 -39.95
CA GLY A 401 25.57 -52.42 -41.34
C GLY A 401 24.39 -52.19 -42.32
N TYR A 402 24.62 -51.61 -43.51
CA TYR A 402 23.60 -51.24 -44.52
C TYR A 402 23.29 -52.32 -45.58
N ALA A 403 22.08 -52.25 -46.17
CA ALA A 403 21.77 -52.65 -47.56
C ALA A 403 20.55 -51.86 -48.13
N TYR A 404 20.47 -51.73 -49.47
CA TYR A 404 19.48 -51.03 -50.33
C TYR A 404 19.43 -51.81 -51.69
N PRO A 405 18.70 -51.42 -52.79
CA PRO A 405 17.81 -50.28 -53.03
C PRO A 405 16.41 -50.65 -53.60
N THR A 406 15.52 -49.68 -53.89
CA THR A 406 15.19 -49.11 -55.23
C THR A 406 13.92 -48.23 -55.08
N LEU A 407 13.43 -47.33 -55.97
CA LEU A 407 13.89 -46.43 -57.06
C LEU A 407 12.77 -45.34 -57.16
N GLN A 408 13.02 -44.02 -57.19
CA GLN A 408 13.42 -43.12 -58.31
C GLN A 408 12.40 -42.86 -59.42
N PRO A 409 12.46 -41.70 -60.14
CA PRO A 409 13.27 -40.46 -59.94
C PRO A 409 12.42 -39.38 -59.20
N GLY A 410 12.61 -38.04 -59.19
CA GLY A 410 13.57 -37.02 -59.71
C GLY A 410 12.89 -35.62 -59.62
N TYR A 411 13.50 -34.44 -59.81
CA TYR A 411 14.91 -34.01 -59.96
C TYR A 411 15.04 -32.54 -59.43
N GLN A 412 15.90 -31.68 -59.97
CA GLN A 412 16.14 -30.27 -59.53
C GLN A 412 16.65 -29.40 -60.74
N ASN A 413 16.92 -28.07 -60.73
CA ASN A 413 16.88 -26.98 -59.72
C ASN A 413 16.88 -25.56 -60.41
N VAL A 414 16.86 -24.46 -59.63
CA VAL A 414 17.18 -23.04 -59.93
C VAL A 414 16.12 -22.12 -60.62
N ALA A 415 15.94 -20.95 -59.99
CA ALA A 415 15.31 -19.63 -60.27
C ALA A 415 15.43 -18.99 -61.69
N PRO A 416 15.13 -17.67 -61.91
CA PRO A 416 13.93 -16.80 -61.68
C PRO A 416 13.45 -16.19 -63.05
N PRO A 417 12.81 -15.00 -63.22
CA PRO A 417 12.14 -14.02 -62.32
C PRO A 417 10.70 -13.61 -62.76
N SER A 418 10.24 -12.45 -62.27
CA SER A 418 8.96 -11.77 -62.51
C SER A 418 8.60 -11.39 -63.95
N HIS A 419 7.29 -11.28 -64.26
CA HIS A 419 6.75 -10.23 -65.13
C HIS A 419 5.27 -9.90 -64.80
N SER A 420 4.84 -8.69 -65.19
CA SER A 420 3.47 -8.16 -65.10
C SER A 420 3.05 -7.58 -66.46
N VAL A 421 1.74 -7.30 -66.67
CA VAL A 421 1.13 -6.13 -67.37
C VAL A 421 -0.28 -6.43 -67.99
N SER A 422 -1.13 -5.39 -67.94
CA SER A 422 -2.34 -5.08 -68.75
C SER A 422 -3.58 -6.02 -68.88
N GLN A 423 -4.70 -5.50 -68.36
CA GLN A 423 -6.01 -5.27 -69.02
C GLN A 423 -6.02 -5.18 -70.59
N PRO A 424 -7.16 -5.30 -71.33
CA PRO A 424 -8.40 -4.56 -71.03
C PRO A 424 -9.80 -5.13 -71.43
N THR A 425 -10.81 -4.41 -70.94
CA THR A 425 -12.23 -4.22 -71.34
C THR A 425 -12.82 -4.88 -72.61
N GLY A 426 -14.05 -5.40 -72.49
CA GLY A 426 -14.98 -5.65 -73.62
C GLY A 426 -16.35 -6.24 -73.16
N PRO A 427 -17.53 -5.77 -73.63
CA PRO A 427 -18.85 -6.17 -73.09
C PRO A 427 -19.72 -7.07 -74.00
N GLY A 428 -20.72 -7.77 -73.42
CA GLY A 428 -21.77 -8.53 -74.12
C GLY A 428 -22.88 -9.02 -73.16
N TYR A 429 -24.11 -9.24 -73.65
CA TYR A 429 -25.33 -9.31 -72.81
C TYR A 429 -26.21 -10.57 -73.05
N SER A 430 -26.35 -11.46 -72.04
CA SER A 430 -27.53 -12.33 -71.76
C SER A 430 -27.99 -13.38 -72.82
N PRO A 431 -29.00 -14.28 -72.58
CA PRO A 431 -29.68 -14.71 -71.33
C PRO A 431 -29.90 -16.26 -71.13
N GLY A 432 -29.90 -16.72 -69.87
CA GLY A 432 -30.62 -17.94 -69.39
C GLY A 432 -30.06 -19.35 -69.74
N PRO A 433 -30.67 -20.47 -69.27
CA PRO A 433 -31.86 -20.61 -68.40
C PRO A 433 -31.50 -21.33 -67.04
N PRO A 434 -32.25 -22.26 -66.37
CA PRO A 434 -32.46 -22.14 -64.91
C PRO A 434 -32.05 -23.32 -63.99
N GLN A 435 -31.91 -22.98 -62.70
CA GLN A 435 -32.16 -23.76 -61.46
C GLN A 435 -31.91 -25.28 -61.39
N PHE A 436 -31.07 -25.68 -60.41
CA PHE A 436 -31.53 -26.49 -59.27
C PHE A 436 -30.67 -26.17 -58.02
N THR A 437 -31.10 -26.56 -56.82
CA THR A 437 -30.60 -26.00 -55.54
C THR A 437 -30.17 -27.04 -54.49
N GLU A 438 -29.05 -26.77 -53.81
CA GLU A 438 -28.77 -27.27 -52.44
C GLU A 438 -28.32 -26.11 -51.52
N PRO A 439 -28.62 -26.15 -50.20
CA PRO A 439 -28.31 -25.05 -49.27
C PRO A 439 -26.94 -25.17 -48.59
N PHE A 440 -25.97 -24.35 -48.99
CA PHE A 440 -24.74 -24.14 -48.22
C PHE A 440 -24.97 -23.22 -47.02
N SER A 441 -24.47 -23.62 -45.84
CA SER A 441 -24.53 -22.84 -44.59
C SER A 441 -23.20 -22.84 -43.84
N SER A 442 -22.18 -22.14 -44.34
CA SER A 442 -21.00 -21.72 -43.56
C SER A 442 -20.16 -20.67 -44.31
N VAL A 443 -20.32 -19.38 -43.96
CA VAL A 443 -19.41 -18.30 -44.39
C VAL A 443 -19.14 -17.31 -43.25
N ASP A 444 -20.16 -16.89 -42.50
CA ASP A 444 -20.07 -15.84 -41.47
C ASP A 444 -19.23 -16.20 -40.22
N GLN A 445 -18.93 -17.48 -40.02
CA GLN A 445 -17.98 -17.91 -38.97
C GLN A 445 -16.50 -17.78 -39.40
N LEU A 446 -16.19 -17.61 -40.67
CA LEU A 446 -14.81 -17.38 -41.14
C LEU A 446 -14.42 -15.89 -41.09
N SER A 447 -15.33 -15.00 -41.50
CA SER A 447 -15.11 -13.54 -41.49
C SER A 447 -14.81 -13.00 -40.09
N SER A 448 -15.65 -13.35 -39.12
CA SER A 448 -15.53 -12.97 -37.70
C SER A 448 -14.21 -13.46 -37.05
N ASN A 449 -13.74 -14.66 -37.41
CA ASN A 449 -12.43 -15.16 -36.98
C ASN A 449 -11.26 -14.40 -37.65
N MET A 450 -11.40 -13.99 -38.92
CA MET A 450 -10.39 -13.21 -39.64
C MET A 450 -10.20 -11.81 -39.05
N GLU A 451 -11.29 -11.10 -38.70
CA GLU A 451 -11.21 -9.79 -38.04
C GLU A 451 -10.56 -9.88 -36.64
N GLY A 452 -10.86 -10.94 -35.89
CA GLY A 452 -10.21 -11.24 -34.62
C GLY A 452 -8.70 -11.45 -34.76
N LEU A 453 -8.27 -12.17 -35.80
CA LEU A 453 -6.85 -12.43 -36.08
C LEU A 453 -6.11 -11.17 -36.57
N ASN A 454 -6.72 -10.37 -37.44
CA ASN A 454 -6.17 -9.08 -37.87
C ASN A 454 -6.05 -8.09 -36.71
N SER A 455 -7.07 -8.03 -35.84
CA SER A 455 -7.03 -7.21 -34.61
C SER A 455 -5.93 -7.65 -33.64
N ARG A 456 -5.74 -8.96 -33.48
CA ARG A 456 -4.67 -9.57 -32.67
C ARG A 456 -3.29 -9.21 -33.21
N ASN A 457 -3.09 -9.34 -34.53
CA ASN A 457 -1.82 -9.02 -35.18
C ASN A 457 -1.52 -7.51 -35.14
N LYS A 458 -2.50 -6.64 -35.46
CA LYS A 458 -2.30 -5.17 -35.41
C LYS A 458 -1.87 -4.68 -34.02
N ARG A 459 -2.47 -5.22 -32.95
CA ARG A 459 -2.10 -4.91 -31.57
C ARG A 459 -0.71 -5.43 -31.19
N ARG A 460 -0.35 -6.65 -31.62
CA ARG A 460 1.00 -7.24 -31.43
C ARG A 460 2.07 -6.38 -32.11
N THR A 461 1.81 -5.95 -33.34
CA THR A 461 2.69 -5.06 -34.10
C THR A 461 2.83 -3.70 -33.44
N GLU A 462 1.75 -3.09 -32.94
CA GLU A 462 1.83 -1.79 -32.24
C GLU A 462 2.56 -1.92 -30.89
N ALA A 463 2.32 -2.97 -30.10
CA ALA A 463 3.06 -3.19 -28.85
C ALA A 463 4.57 -3.40 -29.07
N LEU A 464 4.95 -3.95 -30.23
CA LEU A 464 6.33 -4.14 -30.68
C LEU A 464 6.84 -3.05 -31.62
N ARG A 465 6.08 -1.95 -31.84
CA ARG A 465 6.55 -0.78 -32.58
C ARG A 465 7.85 -0.31 -31.94
N GLN A 466 8.91 -0.19 -32.74
CA GLN A 466 10.23 0.22 -32.25
C GLN A 466 10.21 1.72 -31.99
N VAL A 467 10.51 2.10 -30.75
CA VAL A 467 10.57 3.48 -30.26
C VAL A 467 12.03 3.85 -30.06
N SER A 468 12.47 4.94 -30.69
CA SER A 468 13.84 5.46 -30.59
C SER A 468 13.92 6.46 -29.43
N LEU A 469 14.28 5.99 -28.24
CA LEU A 469 14.14 6.76 -26.99
C LEU A 469 14.96 8.06 -26.98
N LEU A 470 16.06 8.12 -27.73
CA LEU A 470 16.90 9.33 -27.85
C LEU A 470 16.41 10.33 -28.91
N GLN A 471 15.33 10.03 -29.62
CA GLN A 471 14.77 10.85 -30.71
C GLN A 471 13.29 11.21 -30.49
N GLU A 472 12.48 10.25 -30.03
CA GLU A 472 11.05 10.42 -29.71
C GLU A 472 10.95 11.11 -28.33
N ARG A 473 10.67 12.42 -28.27
CA ARG A 473 10.58 13.19 -27.01
C ARG A 473 9.27 12.96 -26.26
N ASP A 474 8.14 13.18 -26.94
CA ASP A 474 6.80 13.10 -26.34
C ASP A 474 6.29 11.63 -26.26
N ILE A 475 7.01 10.80 -25.49
CA ILE A 475 6.68 9.38 -25.26
C ILE A 475 5.52 9.17 -24.27
N LEU A 476 5.27 10.15 -23.38
CA LEU A 476 4.22 10.08 -22.38
C LEU A 476 2.86 10.31 -23.06
N PRO A 477 1.88 9.39 -22.91
CA PRO A 477 0.56 9.62 -23.48
C PRO A 477 -0.14 10.80 -22.75
N PRO A 478 -0.90 11.64 -23.46
CA PRO A 478 -1.64 12.76 -22.85
C PRO A 478 -2.84 12.29 -22.01
N VAL A 479 -3.12 10.99 -21.96
CA VAL A 479 -4.17 10.34 -21.18
C VAL A 479 -3.56 9.21 -20.34
N PRO A 480 -4.18 8.78 -19.23
CA PRO A 480 -3.66 7.70 -18.39
C PRO A 480 -3.25 6.46 -19.21
N ASN A 481 -2.04 5.95 -18.97
CA ASN A 481 -1.45 4.91 -19.82
C ASN A 481 -2.30 3.63 -19.86
N MET A 482 -2.64 3.17 -21.06
CA MET A 482 -3.55 2.04 -21.24
C MET A 482 -2.94 0.71 -20.77
N ILE A 483 -3.72 -0.07 -20.03
CA ILE A 483 -3.32 -1.38 -19.51
C ILE A 483 -3.23 -2.39 -20.67
N PRO A 484 -2.15 -3.18 -20.80
CA PRO A 484 -2.03 -4.19 -21.85
C PRO A 484 -3.13 -5.26 -21.76
N GLN A 485 -3.98 -5.34 -22.77
CA GLN A 485 -5.05 -6.35 -22.81
C GLN A 485 -4.50 -7.73 -23.17
N SER A 486 -4.74 -8.74 -22.31
CA SER A 486 -4.26 -10.10 -22.51
C SER A 486 -4.71 -10.72 -23.84
N ASN A 487 -3.92 -11.65 -24.39
CA ASN A 487 -4.11 -12.19 -25.74
C ASN A 487 -5.08 -13.40 -25.81
N LEU A 488 -6.13 -13.37 -24.98
CA LEU A 488 -7.21 -14.36 -24.91
C LEU A 488 -8.27 -14.15 -26.03
N SER A 489 -9.22 -15.09 -26.17
CA SER A 489 -10.44 -14.91 -26.96
C SER A 489 -11.34 -13.83 -26.34
N GLN A 490 -12.24 -13.22 -27.13
CA GLN A 490 -13.09 -12.11 -26.65
C GLN A 490 -13.98 -12.52 -25.47
N GLU A 491 -14.51 -13.74 -25.49
CA GLU A 491 -15.29 -14.35 -24.41
C GLU A 491 -14.49 -14.43 -23.11
N LEU A 492 -13.31 -15.07 -23.15
CA LEU A 492 -12.44 -15.21 -21.97
C LEU A 492 -11.92 -13.87 -21.45
N LYS A 493 -11.87 -12.81 -22.28
CA LYS A 493 -11.58 -11.44 -21.79
C LYS A 493 -12.72 -10.84 -20.98
N LYS A 494 -13.98 -11.05 -21.40
CA LYS A 494 -15.17 -10.57 -20.65
C LYS A 494 -15.29 -11.24 -19.27
N LEU A 495 -14.88 -12.50 -19.18
CA LEU A 495 -14.89 -13.28 -17.94
C LEU A 495 -13.71 -13.02 -17.01
N ASN A 496 -12.70 -12.22 -17.40
CA ASN A 496 -11.44 -12.11 -16.66
C ASN A 496 -11.51 -11.16 -15.46
N CYS A 497 -10.60 -11.35 -14.49
CA CYS A 497 -10.52 -10.47 -13.32
C CYS A 497 -10.22 -9.02 -13.74
N SER A 498 -10.83 -8.06 -13.03
CA SER A 498 -10.55 -6.64 -13.25
C SER A 498 -9.07 -6.33 -12.96
N PRO A 499 -8.38 -5.56 -13.82
CA PRO A 499 -6.99 -5.18 -13.59
C PRO A 499 -6.81 -4.23 -12.39
N ASP A 500 -7.90 -3.65 -11.88
CA ASP A 500 -7.92 -2.93 -10.60
C ASP A 500 -7.71 -3.83 -9.39
N LEU A 501 -7.99 -5.13 -9.53
CA LEU A 501 -7.96 -6.11 -8.44
C LEU A 501 -6.78 -7.08 -8.57
N PHE A 502 -6.42 -7.46 -9.80
CA PHE A 502 -5.41 -8.49 -10.05
C PHE A 502 -4.73 -8.25 -11.41
N ARG A 503 -3.45 -7.84 -11.40
CA ARG A 503 -2.59 -7.68 -12.60
C ARG A 503 -1.39 -8.61 -12.54
N CYS A 504 -0.81 -8.88 -13.70
CA CYS A 504 0.48 -9.54 -13.87
C CYS A 504 1.44 -8.57 -14.58
N THR A 505 2.74 -8.66 -14.29
CA THR A 505 3.78 -7.92 -15.02
C THR A 505 3.89 -8.34 -16.49
N LEU A 506 3.54 -9.59 -16.80
CA LEU A 506 3.59 -10.18 -18.13
C LEU A 506 2.22 -10.76 -18.49
N MET A 507 1.46 -10.03 -19.31
CA MET A 507 0.13 -10.43 -19.81
C MET A 507 0.19 -11.48 -20.93
N ASN A 508 1.40 -11.86 -21.33
CA ASN A 508 1.74 -13.03 -22.14
C ASN A 508 2.83 -13.81 -21.38
N ILE A 509 2.50 -14.98 -20.84
CA ILE A 509 3.35 -15.72 -19.90
C ILE A 509 4.41 -16.54 -20.67
N PRO A 510 5.71 -16.46 -20.34
CA PRO A 510 6.73 -17.29 -20.97
C PRO A 510 6.48 -18.79 -20.73
N GLN A 511 6.66 -19.62 -21.77
CA GLN A 511 6.50 -21.08 -21.66
C GLN A 511 7.54 -21.76 -20.73
N SER A 512 8.67 -21.11 -20.42
CA SER A 512 9.76 -21.69 -19.62
C SER A 512 10.55 -20.64 -18.85
N GLN A 513 11.20 -21.04 -17.76
CA GLN A 513 12.15 -20.18 -17.04
C GLN A 513 13.31 -19.73 -17.94
N ALA A 514 13.76 -20.58 -18.87
CA ALA A 514 14.77 -20.20 -19.85
C ALA A 514 14.31 -19.05 -20.77
N LEU A 515 13.03 -19.02 -21.16
CA LEU A 515 12.46 -17.93 -21.94
C LEU A 515 12.28 -16.65 -21.10
N LEU A 516 11.87 -16.78 -19.84
CA LEU A 516 11.77 -15.68 -18.87
C LEU A 516 13.16 -15.04 -18.61
N ASN A 517 14.17 -15.87 -18.29
CA ASN A 517 15.55 -15.45 -18.09
C ASN A 517 16.14 -14.77 -19.33
N LYS A 518 15.77 -15.23 -20.55
CA LYS A 518 16.16 -14.60 -21.82
C LYS A 518 15.44 -13.27 -22.08
N ALA A 519 14.21 -13.10 -21.59
CA ALA A 519 13.44 -11.86 -21.72
C ALA A 519 13.83 -10.79 -20.68
N LYS A 520 14.51 -11.17 -19.58
CA LYS A 520 15.05 -10.26 -18.54
C LYS A 520 14.01 -9.35 -17.85
N LEU A 521 12.72 -9.61 -18.04
CA LEU A 521 11.63 -8.94 -17.33
C LEU A 521 11.22 -9.76 -16.10
N PRO A 522 10.90 -9.14 -14.96
CA PRO A 522 10.47 -9.87 -13.77
C PRO A 522 9.02 -10.37 -13.93
N LEU A 523 8.78 -11.65 -13.66
CA LEU A 523 7.43 -12.20 -13.58
C LEU A 523 6.87 -12.00 -12.17
N GLY A 524 5.68 -11.41 -12.07
CA GLY A 524 5.00 -11.23 -10.80
C GLY A 524 3.56 -10.73 -10.92
N LEU A 525 2.88 -10.69 -9.78
CA LEU A 525 1.47 -10.35 -9.64
C LEU A 525 1.32 -9.15 -8.72
N LEU A 526 0.32 -8.31 -8.98
CA LEU A 526 -0.10 -7.22 -8.09
C LEU A 526 -1.60 -7.35 -7.81
N LEU A 527 -1.95 -7.25 -6.54
CA LEU A 527 -3.28 -7.57 -6.01
C LEU A 527 -3.81 -6.41 -5.16
N HIS A 528 -5.10 -6.12 -5.27
CA HIS A 528 -5.85 -5.22 -4.39
C HIS A 528 -7.12 -5.95 -3.89
N PRO A 529 -6.95 -7.05 -3.12
CA PRO A 529 -7.98 -8.10 -2.99
C PRO A 529 -9.23 -7.63 -2.24
N PHE A 530 -9.09 -6.70 -1.31
CA PHE A 530 -10.22 -6.24 -0.49
C PHE A 530 -10.83 -4.91 -0.93
N LYS A 531 -10.43 -4.37 -2.11
CA LYS A 531 -10.94 -3.10 -2.68
C LYS A 531 -12.46 -2.97 -2.54
N ASP A 532 -12.92 -1.76 -2.25
CA ASP A 532 -14.35 -1.43 -2.28
C ASP A 532 -14.91 -1.57 -3.70
N LEU A 533 -15.89 -2.47 -3.86
CA LEU A 533 -16.60 -2.73 -5.12
C LEU A 533 -18.08 -2.32 -4.98
N THR A 534 -18.64 -1.76 -6.06
CA THR A 534 -20.06 -1.43 -6.18
C THR A 534 -20.93 -2.67 -6.39
N HIS A 535 -20.43 -3.64 -7.16
CA HIS A 535 -21.06 -4.92 -7.41
C HIS A 535 -20.06 -6.05 -7.17
N LEU A 536 -20.46 -7.01 -6.34
CA LEU A 536 -19.71 -8.23 -6.02
C LEU A 536 -20.74 -9.36 -5.81
N PRO A 537 -20.74 -10.42 -6.63
CA PRO A 537 -21.64 -11.55 -6.43
C PRO A 537 -21.34 -12.25 -5.10
N VAL A 538 -22.25 -12.10 -4.13
CA VAL A 538 -22.21 -12.86 -2.87
C VAL A 538 -22.98 -14.16 -3.07
N ILE A 539 -22.33 -15.29 -2.75
CA ILE A 539 -22.81 -16.63 -3.09
C ILE A 539 -23.02 -17.42 -1.80
N THR A 540 -24.25 -17.93 -1.64
CA THR A 540 -24.65 -18.82 -0.54
C THR A 540 -25.00 -20.18 -1.13
N SER A 541 -24.26 -21.21 -0.76
CA SER A 541 -24.43 -22.61 -1.16
C SER A 541 -23.92 -23.47 0.00
N SER A 542 -24.50 -24.64 0.26
CA SER A 542 -23.95 -25.54 1.29
C SER A 542 -22.60 -26.13 0.86
N THR A 543 -22.44 -26.43 -0.44
CA THR A 543 -21.20 -26.99 -0.99
C THR A 543 -20.41 -25.95 -1.77
N ILE A 544 -19.31 -25.44 -1.20
CA ILE A 544 -18.34 -24.63 -1.95
C ILE A 544 -17.45 -25.55 -2.80
N VAL A 545 -17.71 -25.59 -4.10
CA VAL A 545 -17.05 -26.51 -5.04
C VAL A 545 -15.57 -26.15 -5.24
N ARG A 546 -14.69 -27.08 -4.85
CA ARG A 546 -13.23 -26.99 -4.97
C ARG A 546 -12.67 -28.24 -5.64
N CYS A 547 -11.53 -28.10 -6.32
CA CYS A 547 -10.80 -29.24 -6.89
C CYS A 547 -10.25 -30.12 -5.76
N ARG A 548 -10.50 -31.44 -5.86
CA ARG A 548 -10.15 -32.43 -4.83
C ARG A 548 -8.64 -32.60 -4.58
N THR A 549 -7.79 -32.11 -5.49
CA THR A 549 -6.33 -32.24 -5.39
C THR A 549 -5.65 -30.92 -4.99
N CYS A 550 -5.89 -29.82 -5.70
CA CYS A 550 -5.21 -28.54 -5.43
C CYS A 550 -6.03 -27.54 -4.58
N ARG A 551 -7.25 -27.93 -4.15
CA ARG A 551 -8.20 -27.11 -3.38
C ARG A 551 -8.59 -25.76 -4.04
N THR A 552 -8.28 -25.59 -5.33
CA THR A 552 -8.71 -24.45 -6.19
C THR A 552 -10.23 -24.38 -6.28
N TYR A 553 -10.81 -23.20 -6.09
CA TYR A 553 -12.24 -22.94 -6.22
C TYR A 553 -12.67 -23.00 -7.69
N ILE A 554 -13.87 -23.53 -7.96
CA ILE A 554 -14.45 -23.49 -9.31
C ILE A 554 -14.58 -22.03 -9.80
N ASN A 555 -14.32 -21.82 -11.09
CA ASN A 555 -14.05 -20.49 -11.65
C ASN A 555 -14.34 -20.48 -13.18
N PRO A 556 -14.41 -19.32 -13.86
CA PRO A 556 -14.80 -19.23 -15.27
C PRO A 556 -13.93 -19.97 -16.29
N PHE A 557 -12.74 -20.44 -15.91
CA PHE A 557 -11.76 -21.04 -16.82
C PHE A 557 -11.68 -22.56 -16.71
N VAL A 558 -12.52 -23.20 -15.89
CA VAL A 558 -12.63 -24.67 -15.84
C VAL A 558 -13.25 -25.20 -17.12
N SER A 559 -12.93 -26.45 -17.49
CA SER A 559 -13.54 -27.12 -18.63
C SER A 559 -14.51 -28.19 -18.16
N PHE A 560 -15.81 -28.00 -18.38
CA PHE A 560 -16.79 -29.08 -18.22
C PHE A 560 -16.57 -30.11 -19.34
N LEU A 561 -16.47 -31.38 -18.97
CA LEU A 561 -16.32 -32.50 -19.91
C LEU A 561 -17.69 -33.08 -20.29
N ASP A 562 -18.63 -32.96 -19.35
CA ASP A 562 -20.06 -33.23 -19.45
C ASP A 562 -20.75 -32.44 -18.31
N GLN A 563 -22.07 -32.54 -18.19
CA GLN A 563 -22.84 -31.82 -17.15
C GLN A 563 -22.47 -32.22 -15.71
N ARG A 564 -21.81 -33.37 -15.51
CA ARG A 564 -21.49 -33.96 -14.20
C ARG A 564 -20.00 -33.97 -13.85
N ARG A 565 -19.09 -33.56 -14.76
CA ARG A 565 -17.64 -33.58 -14.53
C ARG A 565 -16.92 -32.34 -15.06
N TRP A 566 -16.05 -31.76 -14.23
CA TRP A 566 -15.24 -30.59 -14.56
C TRP A 566 -13.74 -30.83 -14.35
N LYS A 567 -12.95 -30.37 -15.31
CA LYS A 567 -11.48 -30.40 -15.30
C LYS A 567 -10.94 -29.10 -14.72
N CYS A 568 -10.12 -29.20 -13.68
CA CYS A 568 -9.49 -28.06 -13.04
C CYS A 568 -8.46 -27.41 -13.96
N ASN A 569 -8.55 -26.09 -14.15
CA ASN A 569 -7.63 -25.26 -14.95
C ASN A 569 -6.22 -25.09 -14.36
N LEU A 570 -6.03 -25.36 -13.06
CA LEU A 570 -4.72 -25.23 -12.41
C LEU A 570 -3.93 -26.55 -12.38
N CYS A 571 -4.55 -27.67 -12.00
CA CYS A 571 -3.87 -28.97 -11.85
C CYS A 571 -4.33 -30.06 -12.84
N TYR A 572 -5.24 -29.74 -13.75
CA TYR A 572 -5.76 -30.63 -14.81
C TYR A 572 -6.47 -31.91 -14.37
N ARG A 573 -6.62 -32.16 -13.06
CA ARG A 573 -7.42 -33.25 -12.51
C ARG A 573 -8.91 -33.03 -12.79
N VAL A 574 -9.60 -34.13 -13.09
CA VAL A 574 -11.06 -34.20 -13.22
C VAL A 574 -11.69 -34.41 -11.84
N ASN A 575 -12.79 -33.71 -11.63
CA ASN A 575 -13.60 -33.69 -10.42
C ASN A 575 -15.07 -33.73 -10.84
N ASP A 576 -15.91 -34.26 -9.98
CA ASP A 576 -17.33 -34.36 -10.22
C ASP A 576 -18.03 -33.03 -9.86
N VAL A 577 -19.19 -32.79 -10.46
CA VAL A 577 -20.08 -31.64 -10.19
C VAL A 577 -21.12 -32.12 -9.17
N PRO A 578 -21.18 -31.55 -7.95
CA PRO A 578 -22.23 -31.90 -7.00
C PRO A 578 -23.62 -31.55 -7.54
N GLU A 579 -24.63 -32.36 -7.22
CA GLU A 579 -26.01 -32.18 -7.70
C GLU A 579 -26.59 -30.80 -7.29
N GLU A 580 -26.20 -30.27 -6.12
CA GLU A 580 -26.49 -28.88 -5.68
C GLU A 580 -25.98 -27.81 -6.66
N PHE A 581 -24.84 -28.06 -7.31
CA PHE A 581 -24.23 -27.15 -8.27
C PHE A 581 -24.91 -27.18 -9.65
N MET A 582 -25.81 -28.15 -9.90
CA MET A 582 -26.69 -28.13 -11.08
C MET A 582 -27.86 -27.15 -10.91
N TYR A 583 -28.16 -26.70 -9.68
CA TYR A 583 -29.11 -25.60 -9.41
C TYR A 583 -28.39 -24.24 -9.42
N ASN A 584 -29.00 -23.24 -10.05
CA ASN A 584 -28.51 -21.86 -10.05
C ASN A 584 -29.33 -21.01 -9.06
N PRO A 585 -28.73 -20.50 -7.96
CA PRO A 585 -29.47 -19.78 -6.93
C PRO A 585 -29.97 -18.39 -7.37
N LEU A 586 -29.38 -17.77 -8.40
CA LEU A 586 -29.81 -16.45 -8.88
C LEU A 586 -31.01 -16.56 -9.85
N THR A 587 -30.94 -17.49 -10.81
CA THR A 587 -32.01 -17.67 -11.82
C THR A 587 -33.09 -18.67 -11.37
N ARG A 588 -32.86 -19.40 -10.27
CA ARG A 588 -33.70 -20.49 -9.76
C ARG A 588 -33.93 -21.63 -10.76
N SER A 589 -33.04 -21.78 -11.76
CA SER A 589 -33.11 -22.80 -12.81
C SER A 589 -32.18 -24.00 -12.51
N TYR A 590 -32.46 -25.14 -13.14
CA TYR A 590 -31.73 -26.40 -12.94
C TYR A 590 -31.07 -26.90 -14.23
N GLY A 591 -29.99 -27.68 -14.09
CA GLY A 591 -29.33 -28.42 -15.19
C GLY A 591 -28.20 -27.68 -15.90
N GLU A 592 -27.86 -26.46 -15.49
CA GLU A 592 -26.92 -25.60 -16.22
C GLU A 592 -25.77 -25.06 -15.33
N PRO A 593 -24.85 -25.94 -14.85
CA PRO A 593 -23.77 -25.54 -13.94
C PRO A 593 -22.85 -24.45 -14.53
N HIS A 594 -22.74 -24.39 -15.86
CA HIS A 594 -21.99 -23.36 -16.60
C HIS A 594 -22.51 -21.93 -16.35
N LYS A 595 -23.80 -21.76 -16.03
CA LYS A 595 -24.43 -20.44 -15.81
C LYS A 595 -24.37 -19.97 -14.36
N ARG A 596 -23.80 -20.75 -13.44
CA ARG A 596 -23.66 -20.33 -12.04
C ARG A 596 -22.69 -19.14 -11.89
N PRO A 597 -22.90 -18.24 -10.91
CA PRO A 597 -22.08 -17.02 -10.75
C PRO A 597 -20.57 -17.27 -10.64
N GLU A 598 -20.19 -18.38 -10.00
CA GLU A 598 -18.80 -18.87 -9.87
C GLU A 598 -18.12 -19.11 -11.23
N VAL A 599 -18.89 -19.47 -12.25
CA VAL A 599 -18.41 -19.77 -13.61
C VAL A 599 -18.63 -18.58 -14.56
N GLN A 600 -19.55 -17.68 -14.24
CA GLN A 600 -19.83 -16.48 -15.03
C GLN A 600 -18.99 -15.24 -14.62
N THR A 601 -18.33 -15.25 -13.45
CA THR A 601 -17.56 -14.10 -12.97
C THR A 601 -16.23 -14.50 -12.31
N ALA A 602 -15.14 -13.83 -12.67
CA ALA A 602 -13.81 -14.07 -12.09
C ALA A 602 -13.58 -13.44 -10.71
N THR A 603 -14.59 -12.78 -10.13
CA THR A 603 -14.52 -12.18 -8.80
C THR A 603 -15.85 -12.37 -8.08
N VAL A 604 -15.83 -13.16 -7.02
CA VAL A 604 -16.99 -13.60 -6.24
C VAL A 604 -16.66 -13.62 -4.75
N GLU A 605 -17.68 -13.65 -3.90
CA GLU A 605 -17.52 -13.79 -2.45
C GLU A 605 -18.49 -14.85 -1.90
N PHE A 606 -17.97 -15.94 -1.36
CA PHE A 606 -18.78 -16.99 -0.74
C PHE A 606 -19.05 -16.67 0.73
N ILE A 607 -20.25 -16.98 1.22
CA ILE A 607 -20.49 -17.21 2.66
C ILE A 607 -20.01 -18.64 2.96
N ALA A 608 -19.19 -18.80 4.00
CA ALA A 608 -18.51 -20.06 4.30
C ALA A 608 -19.18 -20.85 5.44
N SER A 609 -19.13 -22.17 5.34
CA SER A 609 -19.57 -23.12 6.36
C SER A 609 -18.65 -23.12 7.59
N SER A 610 -19.07 -23.86 8.63
CA SER A 610 -18.26 -24.20 9.81
C SER A 610 -16.88 -24.77 9.47
N ASP A 611 -16.75 -25.45 8.33
CA ASP A 611 -15.51 -26.10 7.87
C ASP A 611 -14.39 -25.11 7.49
N TYR A 612 -14.65 -23.81 7.61
CA TYR A 612 -13.69 -22.71 7.43
C TYR A 612 -13.49 -21.89 8.74
N MET A 613 -13.94 -22.43 9.87
CA MET A 613 -13.92 -21.84 11.20
C MET A 613 -13.21 -22.79 12.18
N LEU A 614 -12.11 -22.34 12.80
CA LEU A 614 -11.44 -23.08 13.89
C LEU A 614 -11.98 -22.71 15.28
N ARG A 615 -12.74 -21.62 15.34
CA ARG A 615 -13.47 -21.09 16.49
C ARG A 615 -14.68 -20.30 15.97
N PRO A 616 -15.70 -20.00 16.78
CA PRO A 616 -16.79 -19.10 16.38
C PRO A 616 -16.25 -17.76 15.86
N PRO A 617 -16.80 -17.18 14.78
CA PRO A 617 -16.26 -15.95 14.19
C PRO A 617 -16.22 -14.79 15.18
N GLN A 618 -15.04 -14.17 15.32
CA GLN A 618 -14.81 -13.13 16.32
C GLN A 618 -15.75 -11.92 16.14
N PRO A 619 -16.11 -11.21 17.23
CA PRO A 619 -16.69 -9.88 17.11
C PRO A 619 -15.65 -8.89 16.57
N ALA A 620 -16.10 -7.72 16.12
CA ALA A 620 -15.18 -6.61 15.87
C ALA A 620 -14.65 -6.09 17.23
N VAL A 621 -13.34 -6.02 17.41
CA VAL A 621 -12.69 -5.54 18.63
C VAL A 621 -11.69 -4.43 18.29
N TYR A 622 -11.81 -3.29 18.98
CA TYR A 622 -11.02 -2.07 18.73
C TYR A 622 -10.35 -1.57 20.01
N LEU A 623 -9.03 -1.53 20.03
CA LEU A 623 -8.25 -0.98 21.14
C LEU A 623 -7.48 0.26 20.68
N PHE A 624 -7.72 1.40 21.33
CA PHE A 624 -7.00 2.65 21.07
C PHE A 624 -5.91 2.85 22.13
N VAL A 625 -4.69 3.12 21.69
CA VAL A 625 -3.49 3.23 22.55
C VAL A 625 -2.81 4.57 22.27
N PHE A 626 -2.94 5.50 23.20
CA PHE A 626 -2.61 6.91 23.02
C PHE A 626 -1.38 7.35 23.83
N ASP A 627 -0.35 7.83 23.14
CA ASP A 627 0.72 8.65 23.75
C ASP A 627 0.08 9.91 24.35
N VAL A 628 0.30 10.15 25.66
CA VAL A 628 -0.17 11.34 26.40
C VAL A 628 0.97 12.10 27.09
N SER A 629 2.20 11.87 26.63
CA SER A 629 3.35 12.68 27.02
C SER A 629 3.19 14.16 26.63
N HIS A 630 4.03 15.03 27.19
CA HIS A 630 4.02 16.48 26.89
C HIS A 630 4.09 16.79 25.38
N ASN A 631 4.82 15.98 24.59
CA ASN A 631 4.90 16.15 23.14
C ASN A 631 3.54 15.87 22.46
N ALA A 632 2.90 14.78 22.88
CA ALA A 632 1.56 14.39 22.45
C ALA A 632 0.51 15.46 22.76
N VAL A 633 0.50 15.98 23.98
CA VAL A 633 -0.43 17.01 24.44
C VAL A 633 -0.24 18.33 23.65
N GLU A 634 0.99 18.82 23.54
CA GLU A 634 1.33 20.06 22.81
C GLU A 634 0.89 20.01 21.34
N SER A 635 1.10 18.88 20.67
CA SER A 635 0.66 18.69 19.27
C SER A 635 -0.85 18.90 19.07
N GLY A 636 -1.65 18.68 20.12
CA GLY A 636 -3.12 18.76 20.12
C GLY A 636 -3.82 17.58 19.43
N TYR A 637 -3.11 16.52 19.04
CA TYR A 637 -3.69 15.42 18.26
C TYR A 637 -4.83 14.70 19.00
N LEU A 638 -4.71 14.53 20.33
CA LEU A 638 -5.65 13.77 21.14
C LEU A 638 -7.07 14.36 21.06
N ASN A 639 -7.20 15.68 21.11
CA ASN A 639 -8.48 16.38 20.95
C ASN A 639 -9.13 16.06 19.59
N ILE A 640 -8.34 16.17 18.51
CA ILE A 640 -8.78 15.94 17.13
C ILE A 640 -9.16 14.45 16.92
N CYS A 641 -8.42 13.54 17.55
CA CYS A 641 -8.70 12.10 17.51
C CYS A 641 -9.98 11.75 18.27
N CYS A 642 -10.13 12.20 19.51
CA CYS A 642 -11.33 11.98 20.33
C CYS A 642 -12.58 12.56 19.67
N GLN A 643 -12.52 13.78 19.12
CA GLN A 643 -13.61 14.40 18.37
C GLN A 643 -13.99 13.60 17.12
N SER A 644 -13.01 13.18 16.31
CA SER A 644 -13.26 12.37 15.11
C SER A 644 -13.84 10.99 15.44
N LEU A 645 -13.43 10.39 16.57
CA LEU A 645 -13.97 9.13 17.07
C LEU A 645 -15.41 9.31 17.59
N LEU A 646 -15.72 10.39 18.31
CA LEU A 646 -17.09 10.74 18.72
C LEU A 646 -18.02 10.92 17.51
N GLU A 647 -17.59 11.66 16.49
CA GLU A 647 -18.36 11.89 15.26
C GLU A 647 -18.66 10.61 14.47
N ASN A 648 -17.79 9.59 14.55
CA ASN A 648 -17.87 8.38 13.74
C ASN A 648 -18.06 7.10 14.57
N PHE A 649 -18.37 7.24 15.86
CA PHE A 649 -18.60 6.17 16.84
C PHE A 649 -19.64 5.15 16.34
N ASP A 650 -20.83 5.64 15.98
CA ASP A 650 -21.94 4.84 15.45
C ASP A 650 -21.72 4.35 14.00
N LYS A 651 -20.55 4.63 13.43
CA LYS A 651 -20.14 4.22 12.07
C LYS A 651 -19.01 3.19 12.07
N LEU A 652 -18.52 2.77 13.24
CA LEU A 652 -17.51 1.72 13.36
C LEU A 652 -18.06 0.39 12.79
N PRO A 653 -17.33 -0.31 11.90
CA PRO A 653 -17.76 -1.60 11.38
C PRO A 653 -17.90 -2.63 12.50
N GLY A 654 -19.13 -3.09 12.75
CA GLY A 654 -19.40 -4.01 13.84
C GLY A 654 -20.85 -4.51 13.89
N ASP A 655 -21.13 -5.46 14.76
CA ASP A 655 -22.47 -5.93 15.15
C ASP A 655 -22.77 -5.56 16.62
N SER A 656 -23.78 -6.17 17.24
CA SER A 656 -24.14 -5.93 18.66
C SER A 656 -23.11 -6.48 19.67
N ARG A 657 -22.14 -7.29 19.24
CA ARG A 657 -21.07 -7.88 20.06
C ARG A 657 -19.77 -7.05 20.00
N THR A 658 -19.78 -5.93 19.30
CA THR A 658 -18.58 -5.10 19.05
C THR A 658 -17.98 -4.62 20.36
N LYS A 659 -16.68 -4.85 20.57
CA LYS A 659 -15.96 -4.43 21.77
C LYS A 659 -15.00 -3.28 21.51
N ILE A 660 -14.83 -2.42 22.51
CA ILE A 660 -13.91 -1.29 22.48
C ILE A 660 -13.19 -1.13 23.81
N GLY A 661 -11.94 -0.65 23.76
CA GLY A 661 -11.15 -0.32 24.94
C GLY A 661 -10.13 0.77 24.66
N PHE A 662 -9.59 1.36 25.73
CA PHE A 662 -8.70 2.51 25.69
C PHE A 662 -7.54 2.34 26.66
N ILE A 663 -6.35 2.68 26.19
CA ILE A 663 -5.13 2.81 26.98
C ILE A 663 -4.52 4.19 26.66
N THR A 664 -4.04 4.91 27.68
CA THR A 664 -3.12 6.03 27.48
C THR A 664 -1.79 5.72 28.18
N PHE A 665 -0.68 6.30 27.74
CA PHE A 665 0.64 6.04 28.32
C PHE A 665 1.59 7.24 28.22
N ASP A 666 2.45 7.36 29.23
CA ASP A 666 3.53 8.35 29.32
C ASP A 666 4.80 7.73 29.94
N SER A 667 5.15 8.04 31.20
CA SER A 667 6.07 7.24 32.01
C SER A 667 5.38 5.99 32.60
N THR A 668 4.05 6.00 32.71
CA THR A 668 3.24 4.88 33.24
C THR A 668 2.14 4.45 32.26
N ILE A 669 1.42 3.36 32.56
CA ILE A 669 0.32 2.83 31.74
C ILE A 669 -1.02 3.11 32.40
N HIS A 670 -1.96 3.70 31.67
CA HIS A 670 -3.30 4.02 32.15
C HIS A 670 -4.35 3.20 31.40
N PHE A 671 -5.12 2.41 32.14
CA PHE A 671 -6.30 1.71 31.65
C PHE A 671 -7.58 2.44 32.06
N PHE A 672 -8.66 2.28 31.31
CA PHE A 672 -9.96 2.86 31.65
C PHE A 672 -11.01 1.77 31.85
N ASN A 673 -11.49 1.60 33.09
CA ASN A 673 -12.65 0.79 33.39
C ASN A 673 -13.91 1.53 32.94
N LEU A 674 -14.67 0.87 32.08
CA LEU A 674 -15.87 1.36 31.40
C LEU A 674 -17.04 0.37 31.54
N GLN A 675 -17.01 -0.52 32.53
CA GLN A 675 -18.04 -1.53 32.73
C GLN A 675 -19.44 -0.92 32.92
N GLU A 676 -20.46 -1.64 32.47
CA GLU A 676 -21.86 -1.21 32.63
C GLU A 676 -22.21 -1.00 34.13
N GLY A 677 -23.07 -0.02 34.41
CA GLY A 677 -23.47 0.35 35.78
C GLY A 677 -22.54 1.35 36.48
N LEU A 678 -21.39 1.71 35.91
CA LEU A 678 -20.64 2.89 36.36
C LEU A 678 -21.38 4.19 35.98
N SER A 679 -21.26 5.22 36.82
CA SER A 679 -21.74 6.58 36.53
C SER A 679 -20.70 7.47 35.84
N GLN A 680 -19.42 7.09 35.88
CA GLN A 680 -18.31 7.76 35.23
C GLN A 680 -17.16 6.77 34.96
N PRO A 681 -16.32 6.98 33.92
CA PRO A 681 -15.11 6.20 33.70
C PRO A 681 -14.17 6.19 34.90
N GLN A 682 -13.50 5.07 35.16
CA GLN A 682 -12.47 4.96 36.20
C GLN A 682 -11.10 4.71 35.58
N MET A 683 -10.14 5.61 35.84
CA MET A 683 -8.75 5.49 35.40
C MET A 683 -7.97 4.59 36.38
N LEU A 684 -7.28 3.58 35.86
CA LEU A 684 -6.46 2.63 36.62
C LEU A 684 -5.01 2.75 36.14
N ILE A 685 -4.13 3.20 37.02
CA ILE A 685 -2.72 3.48 36.72
C ILE A 685 -1.86 2.28 37.14
N VAL A 686 -1.03 1.80 36.22
CA VAL A 686 0.00 0.77 36.46
C VAL A 686 1.36 1.42 36.20
N SER A 687 2.09 1.65 37.29
CA SER A 687 3.43 2.29 37.28
C SER A 687 4.58 1.28 37.16
N ASP A 688 4.31 -0.02 37.33
CA ASP A 688 5.29 -1.07 36.98
C ASP A 688 5.22 -1.33 35.48
N ILE A 689 6.29 -0.93 34.78
CA ILE A 689 6.43 -1.06 33.33
C ILE A 689 7.34 -2.23 32.93
N GLU A 690 7.82 -3.02 33.90
CA GLU A 690 8.67 -4.20 33.67
C GLU A 690 7.87 -5.50 33.82
N ASP A 691 6.96 -5.61 34.80
CA ASP A 691 5.93 -6.67 34.84
C ASP A 691 4.50 -6.12 34.72
N ILE A 692 4.12 -5.81 33.48
CA ILE A 692 2.80 -5.27 33.13
C ILE A 692 1.68 -6.29 33.37
N PHE A 693 0.90 -6.11 34.43
CA PHE A 693 -0.34 -6.85 34.67
C PHE A 693 -1.58 -6.10 34.15
N LEU A 694 -2.70 -6.82 33.97
CA LEU A 694 -4.00 -6.22 33.68
C LEU A 694 -4.84 -6.16 34.96
N PRO A 695 -5.34 -4.99 35.41
CA PRO A 695 -6.03 -4.90 36.69
C PRO A 695 -7.43 -5.56 36.67
N THR A 696 -8.22 -5.38 35.61
CA THR A 696 -9.61 -5.87 35.51
C THR A 696 -10.02 -6.19 34.06
N PRO A 697 -9.48 -7.23 33.40
CA PRO A 697 -9.58 -7.45 31.95
C PRO A 697 -10.98 -7.26 31.32
N ASP A 698 -12.01 -7.87 31.90
CA ASP A 698 -13.39 -7.81 31.37
C ASP A 698 -13.97 -6.38 31.38
N SER A 699 -13.60 -5.59 32.38
CA SER A 699 -14.04 -4.20 32.56
C SER A 699 -13.30 -3.19 31.67
N LEU A 700 -12.23 -3.62 30.97
CA LEU A 700 -11.39 -2.79 30.10
C LEU A 700 -11.68 -2.95 28.60
N MET A 701 -12.35 -4.04 28.21
CA MET A 701 -12.69 -4.36 26.82
C MET A 701 -14.20 -4.63 26.71
N VAL A 702 -14.96 -3.53 26.75
CA VAL A 702 -16.41 -3.50 26.99
C VAL A 702 -17.21 -3.46 25.68
N ASN A 703 -18.52 -3.75 25.73
CA ASN A 703 -19.37 -3.63 24.55
C ASN A 703 -19.59 -2.15 24.18
N LEU A 704 -19.41 -1.85 22.89
CA LEU A 704 -19.60 -0.52 22.29
C LEU A 704 -21.01 0.05 22.52
N HIS A 705 -22.03 -0.81 22.59
CA HIS A 705 -23.43 -0.41 22.70
C HIS A 705 -23.90 -0.25 24.15
N GLU A 706 -23.48 -1.16 25.04
CA GLU A 706 -23.84 -1.15 26.48
C GLU A 706 -23.15 0.02 27.19
N SER A 707 -21.83 0.16 27.03
CA SER A 707 -21.02 1.21 27.67
C SER A 707 -21.02 2.55 26.91
N LYS A 708 -21.94 2.75 25.95
CA LYS A 708 -21.87 3.83 24.95
C LYS A 708 -21.68 5.24 25.53
N GLU A 709 -22.46 5.61 26.55
CA GLU A 709 -22.38 6.96 27.13
C GLU A 709 -21.12 7.12 28.00
N LEU A 710 -20.69 6.09 28.74
CA LEU A 710 -19.41 6.09 29.47
C LEU A 710 -18.22 6.31 28.52
N ILE A 711 -18.22 5.66 27.35
CA ILE A 711 -17.17 5.85 26.34
C ILE A 711 -17.19 7.26 25.77
N LYS A 712 -18.38 7.82 25.47
CA LYS A 712 -18.50 9.23 25.04
C LYS A 712 -17.97 10.19 26.11
N ASP A 713 -18.27 9.96 27.37
CA ASP A 713 -17.82 10.83 28.47
C ASP A 713 -16.31 10.72 28.69
N LEU A 714 -15.72 9.53 28.56
CA LEU A 714 -14.27 9.36 28.50
C LEU A 714 -13.66 10.19 27.36
N LEU A 715 -14.22 10.10 26.14
CA LEU A 715 -13.70 10.82 24.97
C LEU A 715 -13.85 12.34 25.06
N LYS A 716 -14.82 12.86 25.82
CA LYS A 716 -14.93 14.31 26.13
C LYS A 716 -13.85 14.77 27.11
N VAL A 717 -13.49 13.94 28.10
CA VAL A 717 -12.58 14.31 29.19
C VAL A 717 -11.11 14.03 28.86
N LEU A 718 -10.81 12.99 28.06
CA LEU A 718 -9.43 12.60 27.71
C LEU A 718 -8.54 13.77 27.24
N PRO A 719 -8.98 14.68 26.33
CA PRO A 719 -8.16 15.80 25.89
C PRO A 719 -7.82 16.82 26.98
N THR A 720 -8.65 16.94 28.03
CA THR A 720 -8.45 17.89 29.14
C THR A 720 -7.72 17.26 30.34
N MET A 721 -7.73 15.93 30.45
CA MET A 721 -7.10 15.18 31.54
C MET A 721 -5.58 15.41 31.64
N PHE A 722 -4.91 15.62 30.50
CA PHE A 722 -3.44 15.70 30.42
C PHE A 722 -2.90 17.10 30.08
N THR A 723 -3.75 18.14 29.97
CA THR A 723 -3.37 19.46 29.41
C THR A 723 -2.17 20.13 30.08
N ASN A 724 -1.93 19.89 31.38
CA ASN A 724 -0.80 20.43 32.13
C ASN A 724 0.24 19.35 32.52
N THR A 725 0.33 18.25 31.76
CA THR A 725 1.29 17.16 32.04
C THR A 725 2.73 17.67 31.99
N ARG A 726 3.58 17.07 32.81
CA ARG A 726 5.04 17.28 32.81
C ARG A 726 5.81 16.03 32.39
N GLU A 727 5.09 14.93 32.12
CA GLU A 727 5.69 13.67 31.72
C GLU A 727 6.22 13.76 30.28
N THR A 728 7.54 13.81 30.14
CA THR A 728 8.22 13.83 28.84
C THR A 728 8.48 12.43 28.28
N HIS A 729 8.28 11.38 29.08
CA HIS A 729 8.55 10.00 28.72
C HIS A 729 7.40 9.33 27.94
N SER A 730 7.74 8.25 27.23
CA SER A 730 6.84 7.47 26.38
C SER A 730 7.18 5.98 26.46
N ALA A 731 6.45 5.25 27.31
CA ALA A 731 6.58 3.81 27.59
C ALA A 731 5.84 2.93 26.57
N LEU A 732 6.10 3.13 25.27
CA LEU A 732 5.34 2.46 24.21
C LEU A 732 5.42 0.93 24.25
N GLY A 733 6.60 0.34 24.48
CA GLY A 733 6.73 -1.13 24.50
C GLY A 733 5.92 -1.79 25.63
N PRO A 734 5.99 -1.29 26.87
CA PRO A 734 5.06 -1.66 27.95
C PRO A 734 3.58 -1.47 27.59
N ALA A 735 3.21 -0.36 26.96
CA ALA A 735 1.83 -0.11 26.50
C ALA A 735 1.36 -1.13 25.43
N LEU A 736 2.26 -1.52 24.53
CA LEU A 736 2.02 -2.56 23.53
C LEU A 736 1.86 -3.94 24.17
N GLN A 737 2.70 -4.30 25.16
CA GLN A 737 2.55 -5.55 25.91
C GLN A 737 1.23 -5.62 26.69
N ALA A 738 0.81 -4.51 27.34
CA ALA A 738 -0.52 -4.39 27.93
C ALA A 738 -1.62 -4.65 26.90
N ALA A 739 -1.54 -3.97 25.74
CA ALA A 739 -2.53 -4.08 24.68
C ALA A 739 -2.63 -5.51 24.10
N PHE A 740 -1.50 -6.21 23.93
CA PHE A 740 -1.50 -7.61 23.49
C PHE A 740 -2.07 -8.55 24.56
N LYS A 741 -1.71 -8.40 25.84
CA LYS A 741 -2.32 -9.19 26.93
C LYS A 741 -3.85 -9.03 26.93
N LEU A 742 -4.36 -7.80 26.72
CA LEU A 742 -5.81 -7.52 26.70
C LEU A 742 -6.52 -8.09 25.44
N MET A 743 -5.88 -8.03 24.27
CA MET A 743 -6.47 -8.46 23.00
C MET A 743 -6.35 -9.98 22.73
N SER A 744 -5.42 -10.68 23.39
CA SER A 744 -5.04 -12.07 23.09
C SER A 744 -6.20 -13.07 23.09
N ALA A 745 -7.23 -12.88 23.92
CA ALA A 745 -8.37 -13.79 24.00
C ALA A 745 -9.31 -13.73 22.78
N THR A 746 -9.34 -12.60 22.07
CA THR A 746 -10.31 -12.35 20.99
C THR A 746 -9.67 -12.15 19.62
N GLY A 747 -8.49 -11.51 19.55
CA GLY A 747 -8.02 -10.88 18.32
C GLY A 747 -8.62 -9.48 18.16
N GLY A 748 -8.37 -8.84 17.02
CA GLY A 748 -8.92 -7.52 16.69
C GLY A 748 -7.88 -6.52 16.21
N ARG A 749 -8.18 -5.22 16.34
CA ARG A 749 -7.33 -4.13 15.83
C ARG A 749 -6.87 -3.20 16.95
N ILE A 750 -5.55 -3.09 17.13
CA ILE A 750 -4.90 -2.08 17.97
C ILE A 750 -4.60 -0.85 17.09
N SER A 751 -5.00 0.33 17.54
CA SER A 751 -4.70 1.64 16.90
C SER A 751 -3.75 2.42 17.81
N VAL A 752 -2.47 2.49 17.43
CA VAL A 752 -1.39 3.12 18.21
C VAL A 752 -1.17 4.54 17.71
N PHE A 753 -1.13 5.51 18.62
CA PHE A 753 -0.82 6.91 18.33
C PHE A 753 0.46 7.30 19.09
N GLN A 754 1.48 7.72 18.33
CA GLN A 754 2.82 8.00 18.85
C GLN A 754 3.31 9.35 18.30
N THR A 755 3.90 10.19 19.14
CA THR A 755 4.35 11.54 18.74
C THR A 755 5.87 11.75 18.83
N GLN A 756 6.58 10.84 19.50
CA GLN A 756 8.03 10.91 19.69
C GLN A 756 8.69 9.53 19.71
N LEU A 757 10.01 9.49 19.91
CA LEU A 757 10.78 8.27 20.10
C LEU A 757 10.43 7.60 21.46
N PRO A 758 10.09 6.30 21.52
CA PRO A 758 9.86 5.60 22.80
C PRO A 758 11.09 5.64 23.71
N SER A 759 10.92 6.16 24.93
CA SER A 759 12.04 6.64 25.75
C SER A 759 12.40 5.75 26.94
N ILE A 760 11.50 4.84 27.35
CA ILE A 760 11.61 4.10 28.62
C ILE A 760 10.94 2.72 28.50
N GLY A 761 11.34 1.78 29.35
CA GLY A 761 10.87 0.40 29.37
C GLY A 761 11.37 -0.43 28.18
N VAL A 762 10.88 -1.68 28.07
CA VAL A 762 11.22 -2.57 26.97
C VAL A 762 10.93 -1.94 25.60
N GLY A 763 11.81 -2.17 24.62
CA GLY A 763 11.64 -1.63 23.27
C GLY A 763 11.86 -0.11 23.14
N CYS A 764 12.36 0.58 24.16
CA CYS A 764 12.84 1.96 24.03
C CYS A 764 13.93 2.07 22.94
N LEU A 765 14.00 3.23 22.28
CA LEU A 765 14.85 3.48 21.12
C LEU A 765 15.80 4.65 21.34
N GLN A 766 16.90 4.68 20.59
CA GLN A 766 17.93 5.72 20.66
C GLN A 766 17.93 6.57 19.39
N SER A 767 18.23 7.87 19.52
CA SER A 767 18.24 8.82 18.39
C SER A 767 19.47 8.62 17.48
N ARG A 768 19.44 7.54 16.70
CA ARG A 768 20.53 7.06 15.82
C ARG A 768 20.60 7.74 14.45
N GLU A 769 19.66 8.60 14.07
CA GLU A 769 19.81 9.39 12.83
C GLU A 769 20.87 10.50 13.02
N ASP A 770 21.97 10.45 12.28
CA ASP A 770 22.91 11.58 12.15
C ASP A 770 22.38 12.59 11.10
N PRO A 771 21.99 13.82 11.51
CA PRO A 771 21.50 14.85 10.59
C PRO A 771 22.48 15.22 9.48
N ASN A 772 23.79 15.11 9.73
CA ASN A 772 24.85 15.47 8.78
C ASN A 772 24.93 14.46 7.62
N GLN A 773 24.48 13.23 7.82
CA GLN A 773 24.54 12.16 6.83
C GLN A 773 23.29 12.08 5.92
N ARG A 774 22.26 12.92 6.14
CA ARG A 774 21.00 12.92 5.36
C ARG A 774 21.19 13.14 3.85
N SER A 775 22.30 13.75 3.43
CA SER A 775 22.67 13.97 2.01
C SER A 775 23.75 13.00 1.49
N THR A 776 24.25 12.07 2.30
CA THR A 776 25.43 11.27 1.99
C THR A 776 25.24 10.36 0.76
N ALA A 777 26.16 10.46 -0.19
CA ALA A 777 26.20 9.58 -1.37
C ALA A 777 26.79 8.19 -1.08
N LYS A 778 27.52 8.02 0.04
CA LYS A 778 28.18 6.76 0.47
C LYS A 778 27.23 5.70 1.05
N GLY A 779 25.91 5.88 0.93
CA GLY A 779 24.89 5.01 1.51
C GLY A 779 24.09 5.66 2.65
N VAL A 780 23.03 4.99 3.09
CA VAL A 780 22.13 5.44 4.17
C VAL A 780 22.20 4.41 5.31
N GLN A 781 22.55 4.88 6.50
CA GLN A 781 22.64 4.03 7.70
C GLN A 781 21.25 3.82 8.34
N HIS A 782 21.16 2.85 9.25
CA HIS A 782 20.00 2.63 10.14
C HIS A 782 18.64 2.34 9.45
N LEU A 783 18.65 1.91 8.18
CA LEU A 783 17.45 1.40 7.47
C LEU A 783 16.88 0.11 8.10
N ALA A 784 17.71 -0.66 8.79
CA ALA A 784 17.28 -1.84 9.56
C ALA A 784 16.79 -1.43 10.97
N PRO A 785 15.82 -2.16 11.58
CA PRO A 785 15.39 -1.93 12.95
C PRO A 785 16.55 -1.90 13.96
N ALA A 786 16.43 -1.11 15.02
CA ALA A 786 17.40 -1.08 16.13
C ALA A 786 17.24 -2.29 17.07
N THR A 787 16.04 -2.85 17.16
CA THR A 787 15.66 -3.98 18.00
C THR A 787 14.66 -4.86 17.25
N ASP A 788 14.65 -6.15 17.57
CA ASP A 788 13.66 -7.12 17.09
C ASP A 788 12.33 -7.05 17.86
N PHE A 789 12.26 -6.35 19.01
CA PHE A 789 11.08 -6.26 19.88
C PHE A 789 9.77 -6.01 19.10
N TYR A 790 9.72 -4.95 18.29
CA TYR A 790 8.53 -4.59 17.50
C TYR A 790 8.15 -5.62 16.44
N LYS A 791 9.12 -6.40 15.94
CA LYS A 791 8.88 -7.53 15.02
C LYS A 791 8.37 -8.75 15.77
N LYS A 792 8.97 -9.11 16.91
CA LYS A 792 8.54 -10.23 17.76
C LYS A 792 7.09 -10.00 18.23
N PHE A 793 6.84 -8.84 18.80
CA PHE A 793 5.51 -8.38 19.22
C PHE A 793 4.45 -8.52 18.12
N ALA A 794 4.77 -8.13 16.88
CA ALA A 794 3.86 -8.25 15.74
C ALA A 794 3.59 -9.71 15.31
N LEU A 795 4.58 -10.60 15.47
CA LEU A 795 4.41 -12.03 15.21
C LEU A 795 3.53 -12.69 16.29
N ASP A 796 3.73 -12.31 17.55
CA ASP A 796 2.89 -12.74 18.68
C ASP A 796 1.42 -12.27 18.47
N CYS A 797 1.24 -10.99 18.08
CA CYS A 797 -0.06 -10.43 17.67
C CYS A 797 -0.68 -11.20 16.48
N SER A 798 0.10 -11.49 15.43
CA SER A 798 -0.36 -12.29 14.28
C SER A 798 -0.71 -13.74 14.65
N GLY A 799 -0.13 -14.27 15.73
CA GLY A 799 -0.57 -15.51 16.37
C GLY A 799 -2.03 -15.41 16.84
N GLN A 800 -2.33 -14.40 17.66
CA GLN A 800 -3.64 -14.21 18.28
C GLN A 800 -4.66 -13.43 17.43
N GLN A 801 -4.42 -13.30 16.12
CA GLN A 801 -5.30 -12.58 15.19
C GLN A 801 -5.51 -11.10 15.57
N VAL A 802 -4.46 -10.46 16.11
CA VAL A 802 -4.37 -9.04 16.41
C VAL A 802 -3.56 -8.31 15.34
N ALA A 803 -4.11 -7.26 14.74
CA ALA A 803 -3.37 -6.33 13.89
C ALA A 803 -3.03 -5.04 14.64
N VAL A 804 -1.93 -4.39 14.27
CA VAL A 804 -1.44 -3.17 14.92
C VAL A 804 -1.25 -2.07 13.88
N ASP A 805 -2.14 -1.10 13.85
CA ASP A 805 -2.06 0.08 12.98
C ASP A 805 -1.32 1.21 13.72
N LEU A 806 -0.29 1.79 13.09
CA LEU A 806 0.53 2.87 13.67
C LEU A 806 0.21 4.23 13.05
N PHE A 807 -0.16 5.19 13.89
CA PHE A 807 -0.25 6.62 13.57
C PHE A 807 0.95 7.34 14.20
N LEU A 808 1.93 7.73 13.39
CA LEU A 808 3.09 8.50 13.83
C LEU A 808 2.88 9.99 13.48
N LEU A 809 2.81 10.85 14.48
CA LEU A 809 2.50 12.28 14.35
C LEU A 809 3.70 13.17 14.74
N SER A 810 4.92 12.69 14.52
CA SER A 810 6.13 13.28 15.08
C SER A 810 6.69 14.49 14.33
N GLY A 811 7.19 15.48 15.07
CA GLY A 811 7.99 16.59 14.53
C GLY A 811 9.48 16.30 14.42
N GLN A 812 9.97 15.28 15.13
CA GLN A 812 11.38 14.87 15.21
C GLN A 812 11.57 13.38 14.90
N TYR A 813 12.82 12.97 14.72
CA TYR A 813 13.17 11.57 14.46
C TYR A 813 12.61 10.64 15.55
N SER A 814 11.89 9.60 15.12
CA SER A 814 11.16 8.65 15.97
C SER A 814 11.42 7.19 15.56
N ASP A 815 12.43 6.96 14.72
CA ASP A 815 12.89 5.65 14.24
C ASP A 815 11.80 4.74 13.66
N MET A 816 11.16 5.21 12.58
CA MET A 816 10.14 4.47 11.86
C MET A 816 10.64 3.11 11.34
N ALA A 817 11.94 2.93 11.09
CA ALA A 817 12.51 1.63 10.71
C ALA A 817 12.23 0.55 11.77
N SER A 818 12.31 0.92 13.06
CA SER A 818 11.94 0.04 14.18
C SER A 818 10.43 -0.01 14.36
N LEU A 819 9.75 1.14 14.48
CA LEU A 819 8.32 1.20 14.81
C LEU A 819 7.42 0.54 13.76
N ALA A 820 7.69 0.73 12.47
CA ALA A 820 6.88 0.17 11.39
C ALA A 820 6.84 -1.37 11.40
N CYS A 821 7.76 -2.04 12.09
CA CYS A 821 7.71 -3.49 12.27
C CYS A 821 6.42 -3.96 12.98
N MET A 822 5.84 -3.15 13.88
CA MET A 822 4.62 -3.53 14.60
C MET A 822 3.43 -3.76 13.65
N ALA A 823 3.33 -2.92 12.62
CA ALA A 823 2.33 -3.03 11.56
C ALA A 823 2.72 -4.03 10.47
N LYS A 824 3.99 -4.00 10.04
CA LYS A 824 4.50 -4.79 8.91
C LYS A 824 4.26 -6.28 9.06
N TYR A 825 4.47 -6.84 10.25
CA TYR A 825 4.34 -8.28 10.49
C TYR A 825 2.99 -8.71 11.09
N SER A 826 2.13 -7.75 11.48
CA SER A 826 0.76 -8.00 11.97
C SER A 826 -0.34 -7.77 10.92
N ALA A 827 0.03 -7.40 9.68
CA ALA A 827 -0.88 -6.95 8.61
C ALA A 827 -1.61 -5.61 8.90
N GLY A 828 -1.07 -4.79 9.79
CA GLY A 828 -1.53 -3.42 10.03
C GLY A 828 -1.01 -2.40 9.01
N SER A 829 -1.49 -1.16 9.13
CA SER A 829 -1.11 0.01 8.32
C SER A 829 -0.11 0.90 9.06
N VAL A 830 0.62 1.76 8.33
CA VAL A 830 1.41 2.86 8.91
C VAL A 830 0.92 4.17 8.31
N PHE A 831 0.57 5.13 9.15
CA PHE A 831 0.19 6.48 8.78
C PHE A 831 1.21 7.47 9.37
N TYR A 832 1.61 8.47 8.59
CA TYR A 832 2.61 9.46 8.99
C TYR A 832 2.14 10.89 8.70
N TYR A 833 2.31 11.74 9.71
CA TYR A 833 1.94 13.16 9.70
C TYR A 833 3.15 13.97 10.21
N PRO A 834 4.14 14.24 9.35
CA PRO A 834 5.38 14.89 9.76
C PRO A 834 5.12 16.30 10.27
N SER A 835 5.62 16.60 11.47
CA SER A 835 5.43 17.90 12.15
C SER A 835 3.95 18.28 12.29
N PHE A 836 3.12 17.31 12.67
CA PHE A 836 1.72 17.53 13.03
C PHE A 836 1.61 18.52 14.20
N HIS A 837 0.75 19.53 14.06
CA HIS A 837 0.44 20.46 15.13
C HIS A 837 -0.88 21.16 14.86
N HIS A 838 -1.78 21.19 15.85
CA HIS A 838 -3.13 21.72 15.70
C HIS A 838 -3.18 23.20 15.25
N ILE A 839 -2.40 24.10 15.88
CA ILE A 839 -2.23 25.50 15.44
C ILE A 839 -1.26 25.64 14.25
N HIS A 840 -0.04 25.13 14.34
CA HIS A 840 1.03 25.46 13.41
C HIS A 840 1.01 24.69 12.07
N ASN A 841 0.27 23.60 11.95
CA ASN A 841 0.21 22.79 10.73
C ASN A 841 -1.21 22.24 10.43
N PRO A 842 -2.19 23.14 10.18
CA PRO A 842 -3.59 22.75 9.95
C PRO A 842 -3.79 21.87 8.70
N ALA A 843 -2.86 21.88 7.75
CA ALA A 843 -2.91 21.00 6.58
C ALA A 843 -2.71 19.51 6.95
N GLN A 844 -1.83 19.20 7.92
CA GLN A 844 -1.72 17.84 8.47
C GLN A 844 -2.90 17.48 9.37
N VAL A 845 -3.54 18.47 10.03
CA VAL A 845 -4.78 18.27 10.78
C VAL A 845 -5.92 17.83 9.86
N GLU A 846 -6.17 18.54 8.76
CA GLU A 846 -7.23 18.15 7.82
C GLU A 846 -6.96 16.75 7.26
N LYS A 847 -5.72 16.48 6.82
CA LYS A 847 -5.31 15.16 6.33
C LYS A 847 -5.61 14.07 7.36
N PHE A 848 -5.13 14.23 8.59
CA PHE A 848 -5.39 13.29 9.69
C PHE A 848 -6.89 13.08 9.93
N GLN A 849 -7.70 14.14 9.95
CA GLN A 849 -9.15 14.03 10.13
C GLN A 849 -9.83 13.22 9.03
N LYS A 850 -9.47 13.40 7.75
CA LYS A 850 -10.07 12.64 6.64
C LYS A 850 -9.56 11.20 6.62
N ASP A 851 -8.25 10.99 6.77
CA ASP A 851 -7.61 9.68 6.73
C ASP A 851 -8.06 8.82 7.93
N PHE A 852 -8.13 9.40 9.13
CA PHE A 852 -8.66 8.72 10.32
C PHE A 852 -10.16 8.44 10.18
N LYS A 853 -10.96 9.36 9.61
CA LYS A 853 -12.37 9.08 9.29
C LYS A 853 -12.53 7.91 8.33
N ARG A 854 -11.73 7.82 7.25
CA ARG A 854 -11.69 6.62 6.37
C ARG A 854 -11.31 5.39 7.18
N TYR A 855 -10.25 5.45 7.97
CA TYR A 855 -9.74 4.33 8.78
C TYR A 855 -10.76 3.78 9.79
N LEU A 856 -11.60 4.66 10.37
CA LEU A 856 -12.68 4.27 11.29
C LEU A 856 -13.86 3.61 10.56
N ILE A 857 -14.29 4.14 9.41
CA ILE A 857 -15.54 3.70 8.74
C ILE A 857 -15.35 2.72 7.56
N ARG A 858 -14.11 2.51 7.08
CA ARG A 858 -13.80 1.58 5.99
C ARG A 858 -14.17 0.14 6.38
N LYS A 859 -14.53 -0.68 5.40
CA LYS A 859 -14.73 -2.13 5.61
C LYS A 859 -13.46 -2.74 6.22
N ILE A 860 -13.63 -3.80 7.00
CA ILE A 860 -12.52 -4.55 7.59
C ILE A 860 -12.89 -6.03 7.66
N GLY A 861 -11.91 -6.89 7.40
CA GLY A 861 -11.95 -8.31 7.70
C GLY A 861 -11.00 -8.65 8.84
N PHE A 862 -11.41 -9.56 9.72
CA PHE A 862 -10.63 -10.07 10.85
C PHE A 862 -10.18 -11.52 10.59
N GLU A 863 -9.15 -11.98 11.31
CA GLU A 863 -8.66 -13.37 11.33
C GLU A 863 -8.57 -13.98 9.91
N ALA A 864 -7.96 -13.20 9.01
CA ALA A 864 -7.98 -13.47 7.59
C ALA A 864 -6.72 -14.24 7.15
N VAL A 865 -6.88 -15.01 6.08
CA VAL A 865 -5.78 -15.65 5.37
C VAL A 865 -5.97 -15.51 3.88
N MET A 866 -4.89 -15.19 3.16
CA MET A 866 -4.88 -15.13 1.69
C MET A 866 -3.95 -16.21 1.15
N ARG A 867 -4.51 -17.10 0.32
CA ARG A 867 -3.74 -18.12 -0.42
C ARG A 867 -3.81 -17.84 -1.91
N ILE A 868 -2.66 -17.80 -2.58
CA ILE A 868 -2.58 -17.66 -4.03
C ILE A 868 -2.21 -19.02 -4.63
N ARG A 869 -3.03 -19.49 -5.58
CA ARG A 869 -2.78 -20.72 -6.35
C ARG A 869 -2.47 -20.36 -7.80
N CYS A 870 -1.63 -21.14 -8.45
CA CYS A 870 -1.29 -20.98 -9.85
C CYS A 870 -1.34 -22.32 -10.61
N THR A 871 -1.37 -22.25 -11.93
CA THR A 871 -1.32 -23.44 -12.80
C THR A 871 -0.02 -24.21 -12.62
N LYS A 872 -0.08 -25.56 -12.64
CA LYS A 872 1.09 -26.43 -12.46
C LYS A 872 2.24 -26.03 -13.40
N GLY A 873 3.43 -25.89 -12.81
CA GLY A 873 4.63 -25.37 -13.46
C GLY A 873 4.94 -23.91 -13.15
N LEU A 874 4.01 -23.18 -12.51
CA LEU A 874 4.27 -21.88 -11.88
C LEU A 874 4.35 -22.05 -10.36
N SER A 875 5.17 -21.22 -9.71
CA SER A 875 5.33 -21.15 -8.25
C SER A 875 5.50 -19.71 -7.75
N ILE A 876 5.34 -19.52 -6.44
CA ILE A 876 5.53 -18.25 -5.75
C ILE A 876 6.96 -18.20 -5.21
N HIS A 877 7.71 -17.15 -5.56
CA HIS A 877 9.09 -16.94 -5.13
C HIS A 877 9.17 -16.03 -3.89
N THR A 878 8.42 -14.93 -3.87
CA THR A 878 8.46 -13.95 -2.77
C THR A 878 7.18 -13.14 -2.70
N PHE A 879 6.67 -12.89 -1.49
CA PHE A 879 5.59 -11.94 -1.25
C PHE A 879 6.15 -10.58 -0.78
N HIS A 880 5.48 -9.50 -1.16
CA HIS A 880 5.79 -8.13 -0.73
C HIS A 880 4.50 -7.42 -0.27
N GLY A 881 4.50 -6.96 0.99
CA GLY A 881 3.35 -6.35 1.66
C GLY A 881 3.51 -6.36 3.18
N ASN A 882 2.43 -6.08 3.90
CA ASN A 882 2.33 -6.24 5.35
C ASN A 882 1.51 -7.50 5.67
N PHE A 883 2.12 -8.51 6.30
CA PHE A 883 1.54 -9.83 6.60
C PHE A 883 2.52 -10.66 7.45
N PHE A 884 2.05 -11.81 7.94
CA PHE A 884 2.93 -12.91 8.35
C PHE A 884 2.80 -14.08 7.36
N VAL A 885 3.93 -14.54 6.81
CA VAL A 885 3.98 -15.71 5.91
C VAL A 885 3.85 -17.00 6.73
N ARG A 886 2.90 -17.88 6.40
CA ARG A 886 2.70 -19.17 7.07
C ARG A 886 3.19 -20.36 6.25
N SER A 887 3.12 -20.28 4.93
CA SER A 887 3.72 -21.21 3.97
C SER A 887 4.16 -20.46 2.71
N THR A 888 4.79 -21.15 1.76
CA THR A 888 5.18 -20.60 0.44
C THR A 888 4.02 -20.02 -0.37
N ASP A 889 2.76 -20.34 -0.04
CA ASP A 889 1.56 -19.89 -0.73
C ASP A 889 0.51 -19.19 0.15
N LEU A 890 0.71 -19.13 1.48
CA LEU A 890 -0.27 -18.68 2.47
C LEU A 890 0.24 -17.49 3.29
N LEU A 891 -0.51 -16.39 3.22
CA LEU A 891 -0.38 -15.22 4.09
C LEU A 891 -1.42 -15.25 5.21
N SER A 892 -0.97 -15.00 6.44
CA SER A 892 -1.80 -14.66 7.59
C SER A 892 -1.94 -13.14 7.68
N LEU A 893 -3.18 -12.69 7.80
CA LEU A 893 -3.62 -11.30 7.76
C LEU A 893 -4.56 -11.09 8.95
N ALA A 894 -4.01 -10.73 10.13
CA ALA A 894 -4.81 -10.60 11.35
C ALA A 894 -5.99 -9.62 11.16
N ASN A 895 -5.75 -8.56 10.40
CA ASN A 895 -6.78 -7.83 9.67
C ASN A 895 -6.47 -7.74 8.17
N ILE A 896 -7.51 -7.48 7.39
CA ILE A 896 -7.44 -7.02 6.00
C ILE A 896 -8.35 -5.80 5.81
N ASN A 897 -7.87 -4.80 5.08
CA ASN A 897 -8.57 -3.53 4.84
C ASN A 897 -8.63 -3.21 3.31
N PRO A 898 -9.60 -2.41 2.84
CA PRO A 898 -9.86 -2.19 1.43
C PRO A 898 -8.85 -1.28 0.73
N ASP A 899 -7.85 -0.76 1.44
CA ASP A 899 -6.88 0.19 0.91
C ASP A 899 -5.50 -0.46 0.67
N SER A 900 -5.24 -1.65 1.22
CA SER A 900 -3.97 -2.36 1.08
C SER A 900 -3.85 -3.16 -0.24
N GLY A 901 -2.76 -2.90 -0.97
CA GLY A 901 -2.27 -3.73 -2.05
C GLY A 901 -1.18 -4.71 -1.60
N PHE A 902 -0.97 -5.75 -2.41
CA PHE A 902 0.08 -6.76 -2.23
C PHE A 902 0.76 -7.05 -3.56
N THR A 903 2.04 -7.39 -3.55
CA THR A 903 2.83 -7.71 -4.74
C THR A 903 3.56 -9.05 -4.54
N VAL A 904 3.72 -9.84 -5.60
CA VAL A 904 4.25 -11.21 -5.50
C VAL A 904 5.17 -11.50 -6.68
N GLN A 905 6.41 -11.92 -6.43
CA GLN A 905 7.33 -12.45 -7.43
C GLN A 905 7.02 -13.93 -7.71
N MET A 906 7.02 -14.35 -8.98
CA MET A 906 6.69 -15.71 -9.42
C MET A 906 7.83 -16.35 -10.22
N SER A 907 7.87 -17.68 -10.22
CA SER A 907 8.85 -18.54 -10.92
C SER A 907 8.16 -19.58 -11.82
N ILE A 908 8.89 -20.14 -12.78
CA ILE A 908 8.43 -21.19 -13.70
C ILE A 908 9.26 -22.47 -13.46
N ASP A 909 8.80 -23.35 -12.58
CA ASP A 909 9.55 -24.55 -12.19
C ASP A 909 9.40 -25.70 -13.19
N GLU A 910 8.28 -25.75 -13.93
CA GLU A 910 8.08 -26.71 -15.02
C GLU A 910 7.66 -26.00 -16.32
N ASN A 911 8.13 -26.52 -17.45
CA ASN A 911 7.80 -25.96 -18.76
C ASN A 911 6.30 -26.11 -19.08
N LEU A 912 5.64 -25.00 -19.41
CA LEU A 912 4.20 -24.89 -19.65
C LEU A 912 3.83 -25.38 -21.06
N VAL A 913 4.15 -26.63 -21.39
CA VAL A 913 4.06 -27.19 -22.76
C VAL A 913 2.69 -27.72 -23.16
N ASN A 914 1.89 -28.19 -22.20
CA ASN A 914 0.65 -28.93 -22.43
C ASN A 914 -0.63 -28.07 -22.43
N THR A 915 -0.49 -26.73 -22.36
CA THR A 915 -1.60 -25.78 -22.39
C THR A 915 -1.26 -24.51 -23.17
N SER A 916 -2.30 -23.77 -23.55
CA SER A 916 -2.21 -22.44 -24.20
C SER A 916 -2.48 -21.28 -23.23
N ILE A 917 -2.96 -21.58 -22.02
CA ILE A 917 -3.28 -20.64 -20.95
C ILE A 917 -2.75 -21.12 -19.60
N VAL A 918 -2.54 -20.18 -18.69
CA VAL A 918 -2.40 -20.39 -17.24
C VAL A 918 -3.44 -19.56 -16.50
N CYS A 919 -3.70 -19.91 -15.25
CA CYS A 919 -4.54 -19.13 -14.35
C CYS A 919 -3.86 -18.96 -12.99
N PHE A 920 -4.14 -17.81 -12.37
CA PHE A 920 -3.77 -17.46 -11.01
C PHE A 920 -5.08 -17.24 -10.24
N GLN A 921 -5.20 -17.78 -9.02
CA GLN A 921 -6.38 -17.63 -8.18
C GLN A 921 -5.98 -17.20 -6.77
N ALA A 922 -6.30 -15.97 -6.41
CA ALA A 922 -6.19 -15.48 -5.04
C ALA A 922 -7.50 -15.78 -4.30
N ALA A 923 -7.42 -16.39 -3.12
CA ALA A 923 -8.55 -16.63 -2.24
C ALA A 923 -8.27 -16.05 -0.86
N LEU A 924 -9.08 -15.07 -0.46
CA LEU A 924 -9.04 -14.37 0.82
C LEU A 924 -10.20 -14.89 1.68
N LEU A 925 -9.89 -15.76 2.63
CA LEU A 925 -10.81 -16.20 3.70
C LEU A 925 -10.71 -15.20 4.85
N TYR A 926 -11.83 -14.66 5.34
CA TYR A 926 -11.85 -13.67 6.42
C TYR A 926 -13.16 -13.73 7.23
N THR A 927 -13.16 -13.12 8.41
CA THR A 927 -14.38 -12.89 9.22
C THR A 927 -14.85 -11.45 9.00
N SER A 928 -16.10 -11.26 8.58
CA SER A 928 -16.71 -9.94 8.38
C SER A 928 -16.95 -9.25 9.72
N SER A 929 -17.05 -7.91 9.71
CA SER A 929 -17.48 -7.12 10.87
C SER A 929 -18.93 -7.39 11.34
N LYS A 930 -19.63 -8.35 10.72
CA LYS A 930 -20.95 -8.86 11.13
C LYS A 930 -20.90 -10.32 11.63
N GLY A 931 -19.71 -10.87 11.88
CA GLY A 931 -19.53 -12.23 12.40
C GLY A 931 -19.73 -13.34 11.37
N GLU A 932 -19.72 -13.04 10.07
CA GLU A 932 -19.82 -14.07 9.03
C GLU A 932 -18.41 -14.48 8.55
N ARG A 933 -18.15 -15.78 8.42
CA ARG A 933 -16.97 -16.25 7.71
C ARG A 933 -17.24 -16.15 6.20
N ARG A 934 -16.37 -15.45 5.45
CA ARG A 934 -16.51 -15.21 4.01
C ARG A 934 -15.23 -15.53 3.26
N ILE A 935 -15.36 -15.91 1.98
CA ILE A 935 -14.22 -16.21 1.09
C ILE A 935 -14.35 -15.39 -0.19
N ARG A 936 -13.54 -14.35 -0.36
CA ARG A 936 -13.45 -13.62 -1.63
C ARG A 936 -12.43 -14.30 -2.54
N VAL A 937 -12.81 -14.55 -3.80
CA VAL A 937 -11.97 -15.24 -4.78
C VAL A 937 -11.80 -14.37 -6.02
N HIS A 938 -10.56 -14.19 -6.46
CA HIS A 938 -10.19 -13.52 -7.72
C HIS A 938 -9.42 -14.49 -8.62
N THR A 939 -9.88 -14.71 -9.85
CA THR A 939 -9.21 -15.61 -10.81
C THR A 939 -8.78 -14.87 -12.07
N LEU A 940 -7.46 -14.76 -12.29
CA LEU A 940 -6.86 -14.14 -13.47
C LEU A 940 -6.38 -15.21 -14.45
N CYS A 941 -6.84 -15.16 -15.70
CA CYS A 941 -6.40 -16.03 -16.79
C CYS A 941 -5.48 -15.27 -17.76
N LEU A 942 -4.40 -15.91 -18.22
CA LEU A 942 -3.41 -15.35 -19.16
C LEU A 942 -2.90 -16.39 -20.17
N PRO A 943 -2.60 -16.00 -21.42
CA PRO A 943 -2.06 -16.89 -22.45
C PRO A 943 -0.57 -17.21 -22.24
N ILE A 944 -0.14 -18.39 -22.68
CA ILE A 944 1.26 -18.82 -22.74
C ILE A 944 1.86 -18.47 -24.11
N VAL A 945 3.12 -18.02 -24.14
CA VAL A 945 3.86 -17.67 -25.36
C VAL A 945 5.26 -18.29 -25.41
N LYS A 946 5.76 -18.50 -26.64
CA LYS A 946 7.00 -19.25 -26.91
C LYS A 946 8.15 -18.41 -27.47
N SER A 947 7.93 -17.11 -27.70
CA SER A 947 8.93 -16.20 -28.28
C SER A 947 9.16 -14.98 -27.39
N VAL A 948 10.39 -14.47 -27.39
CA VAL A 948 10.77 -13.26 -26.65
C VAL A 948 9.98 -12.01 -27.13
N PRO A 949 9.77 -11.77 -28.44
CA PRO A 949 8.85 -10.73 -28.90
C PRO A 949 7.46 -10.80 -28.28
N ASP A 950 6.89 -12.00 -28.11
CA ASP A 950 5.54 -12.14 -27.55
C ASP A 950 5.48 -11.79 -26.05
N VAL A 951 6.57 -12.04 -25.30
CA VAL A 951 6.69 -11.62 -23.90
C VAL A 951 6.71 -10.08 -23.84
N TYR A 952 7.54 -9.42 -24.65
CA TYR A 952 7.58 -7.95 -24.73
C TYR A 952 6.24 -7.34 -25.19
N ALA A 953 5.54 -7.97 -26.13
CA ALA A 953 4.22 -7.53 -26.57
C ALA A 953 3.13 -7.59 -25.48
N GLY A 954 3.38 -8.36 -24.40
CA GLY A 954 2.50 -8.47 -23.24
C GLY A 954 3.02 -7.79 -21.97
N ALA A 955 4.12 -7.03 -22.04
CA ALA A 955 4.72 -6.41 -20.86
C ALA A 955 3.88 -5.24 -20.32
N ASP A 956 3.54 -5.29 -19.03
CA ASP A 956 2.87 -4.19 -18.31
C ASP A 956 3.91 -3.36 -17.56
N VAL A 957 4.36 -2.28 -18.20
CA VAL A 957 5.42 -1.41 -17.69
C VAL A 957 5.11 -0.80 -16.31
N GLN A 958 3.84 -0.55 -15.96
CA GLN A 958 3.48 -0.05 -14.63
C GLN A 958 3.59 -1.16 -13.58
N ALA A 959 3.09 -2.35 -13.88
CA ALA A 959 3.19 -3.52 -13.01
C ALA A 959 4.66 -3.93 -12.79
N ILE A 960 5.47 -3.96 -13.85
CA ILE A 960 6.92 -4.20 -13.79
C ILE A 960 7.60 -3.17 -12.88
N THR A 961 7.29 -1.88 -13.06
CA THR A 961 7.83 -0.77 -12.26
C THR A 961 7.48 -0.92 -10.77
N CYS A 962 6.23 -1.25 -10.45
CA CYS A 962 5.78 -1.42 -9.06
C CYS A 962 6.40 -2.67 -8.40
N LEU A 963 6.52 -3.78 -9.12
CA LEU A 963 7.24 -4.96 -8.63
C LEU A 963 8.71 -4.62 -8.33
N LEU A 964 9.41 -3.96 -9.26
CA LEU A 964 10.79 -3.53 -9.06
C LEU A 964 10.93 -2.55 -7.89
N ALA A 965 9.96 -1.67 -7.65
CA ALA A 965 9.94 -0.82 -6.45
C ALA A 965 9.92 -1.67 -5.17
N THR A 966 9.02 -2.66 -5.07
CA THR A 966 8.95 -3.53 -3.87
C THR A 966 10.22 -4.36 -3.65
N MET A 967 10.83 -4.87 -4.73
CA MET A 967 12.10 -5.60 -4.69
C MET A 967 13.27 -4.69 -4.30
N ALA A 968 13.28 -3.44 -4.76
CA ALA A 968 14.31 -2.45 -4.41
C ALA A 968 14.20 -1.98 -2.95
N VAL A 969 12.99 -1.91 -2.37
CA VAL A 969 12.81 -1.69 -0.92
C VAL A 969 13.47 -2.82 -0.14
N ASP A 970 13.15 -4.07 -0.45
CA ASP A 970 13.71 -5.22 0.28
C ASP A 970 15.23 -5.29 0.12
N ARG A 971 15.77 -5.05 -1.09
CA ARG A 971 17.22 -4.96 -1.35
C ARG A 971 17.91 -3.82 -0.60
N SER A 972 17.26 -2.68 -0.44
CA SER A 972 17.81 -1.52 0.28
C SER A 972 18.01 -1.82 1.77
N VAL A 973 17.16 -2.67 2.35
CA VAL A 973 17.23 -3.09 3.77
C VAL A 973 18.08 -4.35 3.96
N SER A 974 18.13 -5.26 2.98
CA SER A 974 18.86 -6.53 3.08
C SER A 974 20.31 -6.50 2.60
N SER A 975 20.73 -5.43 1.92
CA SER A 975 22.07 -5.29 1.31
C SER A 975 22.53 -3.84 1.45
N SER A 976 22.28 -3.00 0.45
CA SER A 976 22.47 -1.56 0.53
C SER A 976 21.55 -0.81 -0.44
N LEU A 977 21.42 0.50 -0.22
CA LEU A 977 20.75 1.39 -1.15
C LEU A 977 21.48 1.48 -2.52
N SER A 978 22.80 1.25 -2.60
CA SER A 978 23.46 1.21 -3.92
C SER A 978 23.00 0.00 -4.70
N ASP A 979 23.08 -1.20 -4.11
CA ASP A 979 22.69 -2.46 -4.77
C ASP A 979 21.24 -2.43 -5.28
N ALA A 980 20.35 -1.74 -4.56
CA ALA A 980 18.98 -1.51 -4.98
C ALA A 980 18.88 -0.58 -6.20
N ARG A 981 19.61 0.55 -6.21
CA ARG A 981 19.66 1.49 -7.34
C ARG A 981 20.31 0.86 -8.57
N ASP A 982 21.42 0.16 -8.38
CA ASP A 982 22.18 -0.50 -9.44
C ASP A 982 21.36 -1.65 -10.05
N ALA A 983 20.61 -2.42 -9.24
CA ALA A 983 19.64 -3.40 -9.74
C ALA A 983 18.50 -2.78 -10.56
N LEU A 984 17.99 -1.60 -10.18
CA LEU A 984 16.98 -0.87 -10.95
C LEU A 984 17.51 -0.41 -12.32
N VAL A 985 18.74 0.13 -12.37
CA VAL A 985 19.41 0.50 -13.63
C VAL A 985 19.63 -0.73 -14.50
N ASN A 986 20.15 -1.81 -13.92
CA ASN A 986 20.45 -3.06 -14.63
C ASN A 986 19.18 -3.72 -15.20
N ALA A 987 18.02 -3.59 -14.56
CA ALA A 987 16.75 -4.08 -15.11
C ALA A 987 16.39 -3.40 -16.46
N VAL A 988 16.74 -2.12 -16.65
CA VAL A 988 16.56 -1.40 -17.93
C VAL A 988 17.62 -1.82 -18.94
N VAL A 989 18.89 -1.92 -18.52
CA VAL A 989 20.02 -2.35 -19.37
C VAL A 989 19.78 -3.76 -19.93
N ASP A 990 19.53 -4.73 -19.06
CA ASP A 990 19.35 -6.13 -19.42
C ASP A 990 18.14 -6.35 -20.34
N SER A 991 17.00 -5.71 -20.04
CA SER A 991 15.78 -5.89 -20.83
C SER A 991 15.86 -5.20 -22.21
N LEU A 992 16.43 -3.99 -22.31
CA LEU A 992 16.60 -3.35 -23.60
C LEU A 992 17.71 -4.02 -24.43
N SER A 993 18.75 -4.57 -23.80
CA SER A 993 19.75 -5.42 -24.47
C SER A 993 19.16 -6.75 -24.98
N ALA A 994 18.33 -7.42 -24.17
CA ALA A 994 17.62 -8.63 -24.56
C ALA A 994 16.60 -8.38 -25.69
N PHE A 995 15.88 -7.25 -25.69
CA PHE A 995 15.02 -6.83 -26.80
C PHE A 995 15.84 -6.56 -28.07
N ARG A 996 16.90 -5.74 -27.97
CA ARG A 996 17.79 -5.40 -29.09
C ARG A 996 18.38 -6.63 -29.75
N SER A 997 18.88 -7.59 -28.97
CA SER A 997 19.49 -8.83 -29.46
C SER A 997 18.52 -9.88 -30.01
N THR A 998 17.20 -9.72 -29.83
CA THR A 998 16.19 -10.71 -30.27
C THR A 998 15.10 -10.18 -31.19
N VAL A 999 14.92 -8.86 -31.30
CA VAL A 999 13.78 -8.24 -32.03
C VAL A 999 14.20 -7.06 -32.93
N SER A 1000 15.34 -6.40 -32.70
CA SER A 1000 15.75 -5.22 -33.48
C SER A 1000 16.88 -5.53 -34.47
N ASN A 1001 16.59 -5.33 -35.76
CA ASN A 1001 17.57 -5.42 -36.84
C ASN A 1001 18.29 -4.06 -37.09
N LEU A 1002 18.14 -3.08 -36.19
CA LEU A 1002 18.63 -1.72 -36.40
C LEU A 1002 20.14 -1.59 -36.11
N GLN A 1003 20.76 -0.52 -36.61
CA GLN A 1003 22.19 -0.28 -36.42
C GLN A 1003 22.55 -0.13 -34.93
N ARG A 1004 23.79 -0.52 -34.58
CA ARG A 1004 24.28 -0.63 -33.18
C ARG A 1004 24.33 0.70 -32.39
N SER A 1005 24.01 1.83 -33.02
CA SER A 1005 24.16 3.20 -32.51
C SER A 1005 22.88 3.82 -31.94
N VAL A 1006 21.73 3.13 -31.94
CA VAL A 1006 20.43 3.68 -31.48
C VAL A 1006 19.91 2.92 -30.26
N LEU A 1007 19.41 3.64 -29.25
CA LEU A 1007 18.71 3.06 -28.11
C LEU A 1007 17.23 2.85 -28.46
N VAL A 1008 16.86 1.60 -28.71
CA VAL A 1008 15.51 1.20 -29.16
C VAL A 1008 14.80 0.39 -28.09
N ALA A 1009 13.54 0.72 -27.82
CA ALA A 1009 12.62 -0.05 -26.97
C ALA A 1009 11.38 -0.51 -27.75
N PRO A 1010 10.67 -1.56 -27.31
CA PRO A 1010 9.30 -1.79 -27.76
C PRO A 1010 8.37 -0.74 -27.16
N ASN A 1011 7.34 -0.36 -27.90
CA ASN A 1011 6.30 0.58 -27.47
C ASN A 1011 5.66 0.24 -26.10
N SER A 1012 5.53 -1.07 -25.78
CA SER A 1012 5.08 -1.54 -24.45
C SER A 1012 5.99 -1.15 -23.28
N LEU A 1013 7.29 -0.93 -23.53
CA LEU A 1013 8.29 -0.52 -22.53
C LEU A 1013 8.83 0.90 -22.78
N ARG A 1014 8.20 1.71 -23.64
CA ARG A 1014 8.74 3.06 -23.96
C ARG A 1014 8.90 3.96 -22.74
N LEU A 1015 8.04 3.79 -21.73
CA LEU A 1015 8.09 4.52 -20.46
C LEU A 1015 9.00 3.88 -19.41
N PHE A 1016 9.61 2.73 -19.67
CA PHE A 1016 10.29 1.94 -18.62
C PHE A 1016 11.54 2.66 -18.08
N ALA A 1017 12.38 3.20 -18.96
CA ALA A 1017 13.53 4.01 -18.55
C ALA A 1017 13.11 5.28 -17.80
N LEU A 1018 11.99 5.91 -18.19
CA LEU A 1018 11.45 7.11 -17.55
C LEU A 1018 10.96 6.81 -16.13
N TYR A 1019 10.16 5.75 -15.95
CA TYR A 1019 9.69 5.33 -14.63
C TYR A 1019 10.82 4.85 -13.72
N ILE A 1020 11.84 4.16 -14.24
CA ILE A 1020 13.00 3.77 -13.43
C ILE A 1020 13.84 4.99 -13.00
N LEU A 1021 14.02 6.00 -13.86
CA LEU A 1021 14.62 7.28 -13.44
C LEU A 1021 13.79 7.95 -12.34
N ALA A 1022 12.45 7.91 -12.46
CA ALA A 1022 11.56 8.42 -11.43
C ALA A 1022 11.72 7.68 -10.09
N LEU A 1023 11.83 6.35 -10.07
CA LEU A 1023 12.21 5.58 -8.86
C LEU A 1023 13.54 6.07 -8.27
N LEU A 1024 14.57 6.22 -9.11
CA LEU A 1024 15.92 6.63 -8.69
C LEU A 1024 15.97 8.06 -8.11
N LYS A 1025 14.94 8.88 -8.35
CA LYS A 1025 14.72 10.22 -7.75
C LYS A 1025 13.68 10.22 -6.62
N GLN A 1026 12.90 9.14 -6.45
CA GLN A 1026 11.88 8.99 -5.41
C GLN A 1026 12.54 8.93 -4.02
N GLN A 1027 11.88 9.48 -3.00
CA GLN A 1027 12.40 9.66 -1.64
C GLN A 1027 12.97 8.38 -0.99
N ALA A 1028 12.40 7.21 -1.24
CA ALA A 1028 12.92 5.92 -0.79
C ALA A 1028 14.35 5.67 -1.29
N PHE A 1029 14.63 5.96 -2.57
CA PHE A 1029 15.87 5.55 -3.24
C PHE A 1029 16.84 6.69 -3.59
N ARG A 1030 16.44 7.96 -3.48
CA ARG A 1030 17.29 9.10 -3.84
C ARG A 1030 18.52 9.24 -2.95
N THR A 1031 19.62 9.73 -3.52
CA THR A 1031 20.90 10.01 -2.86
C THR A 1031 21.38 11.42 -3.19
N GLY A 1032 22.29 11.98 -2.40
CA GLY A 1032 22.82 13.35 -2.57
C GLY A 1032 21.88 14.47 -2.12
N THR A 1033 20.56 14.29 -2.23
CA THR A 1033 19.56 15.23 -1.68
C THR A 1033 19.26 14.90 -0.23
N SER A 1034 19.29 15.91 0.65
CA SER A 1034 18.94 15.77 2.08
C SER A 1034 17.56 15.10 2.23
N THR A 1035 17.52 14.05 3.03
CA THR A 1035 16.32 13.22 3.24
C THR A 1035 16.31 12.71 4.67
N ARG A 1036 15.28 13.05 5.46
CA ARG A 1036 15.08 12.49 6.81
C ARG A 1036 14.85 10.98 6.74
N LEU A 1037 15.40 10.23 7.68
CA LEU A 1037 15.33 8.78 7.73
C LEU A 1037 13.87 8.29 7.81
N ASP A 1038 13.05 8.87 8.69
CA ASP A 1038 11.65 8.45 8.84
C ASP A 1038 10.80 8.71 7.59
N GLU A 1039 11.02 9.83 6.87
CA GLU A 1039 10.34 10.11 5.60
C GLU A 1039 10.75 9.11 4.50
N ARG A 1040 12.03 8.68 4.48
CA ARG A 1040 12.53 7.64 3.58
C ARG A 1040 11.90 6.28 3.91
N MET A 1041 11.83 5.92 5.19
CA MET A 1041 11.19 4.68 5.64
C MET A 1041 9.69 4.69 5.36
N PHE A 1042 9.01 5.83 5.52
CA PHE A 1042 7.60 5.97 5.15
C PHE A 1042 7.37 5.72 3.67
N ALA A 1043 8.19 6.32 2.80
CA ALA A 1043 8.14 6.05 1.35
C ALA A 1043 8.38 4.57 1.01
N MET A 1044 9.28 3.89 1.73
CA MET A 1044 9.47 2.43 1.61
C MET A 1044 8.24 1.63 2.09
N CYS A 1045 7.58 2.04 3.18
CA CYS A 1045 6.35 1.41 3.68
C CYS A 1045 5.17 1.60 2.71
N GLU A 1046 5.00 2.79 2.12
CA GLU A 1046 4.01 3.05 1.08
C GLU A 1046 4.27 2.17 -0.15
N MET A 1047 5.52 2.08 -0.62
CA MET A 1047 5.88 1.21 -1.75
C MET A 1047 5.52 -0.26 -1.54
N LYS A 1048 5.51 -0.75 -0.29
CA LYS A 1048 5.14 -2.14 0.03
C LYS A 1048 3.63 -2.36 0.09
N THR A 1049 2.81 -1.32 0.34
CA THR A 1049 1.39 -1.48 0.71
C THR A 1049 0.39 -0.71 -0.17
N GLN A 1050 0.83 0.27 -0.97
CA GLN A 1050 -0.04 1.03 -1.86
C GLN A 1050 -0.46 0.19 -3.10
N PRO A 1051 -1.75 0.17 -3.47
CA PRO A 1051 -2.21 -0.37 -4.74
C PRO A 1051 -1.54 0.32 -5.94
N LEU A 1052 -1.33 -0.42 -7.04
CA LEU A 1052 -0.58 0.01 -8.24
C LEU A 1052 -0.96 1.42 -8.72
N VAL A 1053 -2.25 1.75 -8.77
CA VAL A 1053 -2.74 3.06 -9.24
C VAL A 1053 -2.26 4.23 -8.37
N HIS A 1054 -2.21 4.06 -7.06
CA HIS A 1054 -1.73 5.09 -6.13
C HIS A 1054 -0.20 5.11 -6.06
N LEU A 1055 0.43 3.93 -6.08
CA LEU A 1055 1.89 3.80 -6.14
C LEU A 1055 2.49 4.44 -7.40
N MET A 1056 1.84 4.32 -8.56
CA MET A 1056 2.29 4.98 -9.79
C MET A 1056 2.27 6.51 -9.69
N LEU A 1057 1.28 7.12 -9.03
CA LEU A 1057 1.25 8.58 -8.79
C LEU A 1057 2.37 9.03 -7.83
N THR A 1058 2.75 8.18 -6.87
CA THR A 1058 3.86 8.42 -5.93
C THR A 1058 5.24 8.29 -6.60
N ILE A 1059 5.34 7.47 -7.65
CA ILE A 1059 6.54 7.25 -8.47
C ILE A 1059 6.69 8.34 -9.55
N HIS A 1060 5.67 8.48 -10.40
CA HIS A 1060 5.62 9.42 -11.52
C HIS A 1060 4.30 10.18 -11.44
N PRO A 1061 4.28 11.35 -10.77
CA PRO A 1061 3.14 12.24 -10.70
C PRO A 1061 2.49 12.55 -12.06
N SER A 1062 1.22 12.96 -12.03
CA SER A 1062 0.53 13.49 -13.22
C SER A 1062 0.53 15.01 -13.17
N LEU A 1063 1.12 15.66 -14.18
CA LEU A 1063 1.15 17.12 -14.32
C LEU A 1063 0.09 17.57 -15.33
N TYR A 1064 -0.68 18.59 -15.00
CA TYR A 1064 -1.75 19.17 -15.81
C TYR A 1064 -1.59 20.69 -15.87
N ARG A 1065 -1.90 21.31 -17.02
CA ARG A 1065 -2.13 22.76 -17.09
C ARG A 1065 -3.60 23.03 -16.74
N ILE A 1066 -3.87 24.03 -15.90
CA ILE A 1066 -5.22 24.31 -15.38
C ILE A 1066 -5.67 25.79 -15.50
N ASP A 1067 -4.83 26.71 -15.96
CA ASP A 1067 -5.26 28.08 -16.26
C ASP A 1067 -6.20 28.19 -17.47
N ASN A 1068 -6.29 27.13 -18.28
CA ASN A 1068 -7.04 27.08 -19.54
C ASN A 1068 -8.03 25.90 -19.63
N LEU A 1069 -8.65 25.48 -18.51
CA LEU A 1069 -9.63 24.39 -18.50
C LEU A 1069 -10.89 24.73 -19.33
N SER A 1070 -11.14 23.92 -20.35
CA SER A 1070 -12.36 23.92 -21.18
C SER A 1070 -13.28 22.74 -20.82
N ASP A 1071 -14.50 22.76 -21.36
CA ASP A 1071 -15.44 21.63 -21.28
C ASP A 1071 -15.27 20.64 -22.46
N GLU A 1072 -14.32 20.88 -23.36
CA GLU A 1072 -14.03 19.99 -24.49
C GLU A 1072 -13.38 18.70 -23.99
N GLY A 1073 -13.94 17.55 -24.38
CA GLY A 1073 -13.50 16.24 -23.86
C GLY A 1073 -13.79 16.02 -22.37
N SER A 1074 -14.55 16.91 -21.72
CA SER A 1074 -14.99 16.73 -20.34
C SER A 1074 -15.88 15.48 -20.18
N ILE A 1075 -15.89 14.93 -18.98
CA ILE A 1075 -16.76 13.81 -18.60
C ILE A 1075 -17.86 14.32 -17.64
N VAL A 1076 -19.06 13.76 -17.77
CA VAL A 1076 -20.18 14.07 -16.87
C VAL A 1076 -20.25 13.00 -15.79
N VAL A 1077 -20.16 13.41 -14.53
CA VAL A 1077 -20.17 12.52 -13.35
C VAL A 1077 -21.24 13.01 -12.38
N GLY A 1078 -22.39 12.33 -12.39
CA GLY A 1078 -23.62 12.89 -11.81
C GLY A 1078 -23.98 14.20 -12.51
N ASP A 1079 -24.35 15.22 -11.75
CA ASP A 1079 -24.71 16.55 -12.27
C ASP A 1079 -23.49 17.46 -12.56
N LYS A 1080 -22.25 16.92 -12.47
CA LYS A 1080 -21.00 17.70 -12.61
C LYS A 1080 -20.29 17.41 -13.93
N THR A 1081 -20.01 18.48 -14.68
CA THR A 1081 -19.02 18.49 -15.77
C THR A 1081 -17.61 18.55 -15.19
N ILE A 1082 -16.77 17.57 -15.55
CA ILE A 1082 -15.38 17.43 -15.10
C ILE A 1082 -14.44 17.58 -16.30
N PRO A 1083 -13.63 18.65 -16.39
CA PRO A 1083 -12.60 18.80 -17.42
C PRO A 1083 -11.62 17.62 -17.43
N GLN A 1084 -11.04 17.32 -18.60
CA GLN A 1084 -10.01 16.28 -18.76
C GLN A 1084 -8.75 16.87 -19.44
N PRO A 1085 -7.97 17.72 -18.72
CA PRO A 1085 -6.74 18.28 -19.26
C PRO A 1085 -5.70 17.19 -19.56
N PRO A 1086 -4.87 17.35 -20.60
CA PRO A 1086 -3.87 16.36 -20.97
C PRO A 1086 -2.75 16.26 -19.92
N ILE A 1087 -2.25 15.05 -19.71
CA ILE A 1087 -1.06 14.79 -18.90
C ILE A 1087 0.18 15.33 -19.62
N LEU A 1088 1.02 16.06 -18.88
CA LEU A 1088 2.27 16.65 -19.33
C LEU A 1088 3.48 15.90 -18.76
N HIS A 1089 4.59 15.97 -19.50
CA HIS A 1089 5.91 15.51 -19.05
C HIS A 1089 6.36 16.24 -17.78
N LEU A 1090 7.10 15.54 -16.91
CA LEU A 1090 7.61 16.03 -15.63
C LEU A 1090 8.94 16.77 -15.82
N SER A 1091 8.91 17.84 -16.61
CA SER A 1091 10.03 18.74 -16.89
C SER A 1091 9.60 20.21 -16.83
N ILE A 1092 10.51 21.07 -16.37
CA ILE A 1092 10.38 22.52 -16.38
C ILE A 1092 10.17 23.09 -17.80
N GLU A 1093 10.56 22.37 -18.86
CA GLU A 1093 10.28 22.75 -20.25
C GLU A 1093 8.76 22.89 -20.53
N LYS A 1094 7.90 22.19 -19.79
CA LYS A 1094 6.43 22.28 -19.95
C LYS A 1094 5.79 23.38 -19.09
N LEU A 1095 6.53 24.04 -18.19
CA LEU A 1095 6.02 25.05 -17.24
C LEU A 1095 6.17 26.48 -17.78
N SER A 1096 5.14 26.98 -18.48
CA SER A 1096 5.09 28.40 -18.87
C SER A 1096 4.93 29.32 -17.66
N LYS A 1097 5.70 30.41 -17.62
CA LYS A 1097 5.58 31.49 -16.59
C LYS A 1097 4.22 32.19 -16.59
N GLU A 1098 3.43 32.01 -17.65
CA GLU A 1098 2.10 32.60 -17.85
C GLU A 1098 0.95 31.66 -17.43
N GLY A 1099 1.25 30.41 -17.09
CA GLY A 1099 0.26 29.39 -16.74
C GLY A 1099 0.16 29.08 -15.25
N ALA A 1100 -0.82 28.24 -14.92
CA ALA A 1100 -0.98 27.61 -13.62
C ALA A 1100 -1.12 26.10 -13.82
N PHE A 1101 -0.38 25.32 -13.02
CA PHE A 1101 -0.17 23.90 -13.26
C PHE A 1101 -0.43 23.09 -11.99
N LEU A 1102 -1.29 22.07 -12.10
CA LEU A 1102 -1.59 21.14 -11.02
C LEU A 1102 -0.76 19.86 -11.22
N MET A 1103 0.01 19.48 -10.20
CA MET A 1103 0.71 18.20 -10.16
C MET A 1103 0.10 17.30 -9.06
N ASP A 1104 -0.44 16.15 -9.46
CA ASP A 1104 -0.96 15.12 -8.56
C ASP A 1104 0.12 14.07 -8.28
N CYS A 1105 0.61 14.04 -7.04
CA CYS A 1105 1.61 13.09 -6.55
C CYS A 1105 1.00 11.97 -5.68
N GLY A 1106 -0.31 11.71 -5.77
CA GLY A 1106 -0.99 10.74 -4.92
C GLY A 1106 -1.38 11.34 -3.56
N SER A 1107 -0.50 11.28 -2.58
CA SER A 1107 -0.74 11.76 -1.20
C SER A 1107 -0.64 13.28 -1.03
N VAL A 1108 -0.21 14.01 -2.07
CA VAL A 1108 -0.13 15.47 -2.12
C VAL A 1108 -0.39 15.99 -3.54
N MET A 1109 -0.97 17.18 -3.64
CA MET A 1109 -1.15 17.94 -4.87
C MET A 1109 -0.42 19.29 -4.76
N TYR A 1110 0.26 19.69 -5.82
CA TYR A 1110 0.90 21.02 -5.91
C TYR A 1110 0.23 21.83 -7.01
N LEU A 1111 -0.26 23.02 -6.70
CA LEU A 1111 -0.71 24.01 -7.70
C LEU A 1111 0.38 25.07 -7.84
N TRP A 1112 1.25 24.91 -8.83
CA TRP A 1112 2.28 25.89 -9.15
C TRP A 1112 1.69 27.03 -9.99
N VAL A 1113 1.98 28.27 -9.60
CA VAL A 1113 1.51 29.48 -10.27
C VAL A 1113 2.71 30.23 -10.84
N GLY A 1114 2.73 30.43 -12.16
CA GLY A 1114 3.77 31.20 -12.83
C GLY A 1114 3.73 32.69 -12.47
N LYS A 1115 4.90 33.33 -12.38
CA LYS A 1115 5.04 34.75 -11.99
C LYS A 1115 4.37 35.75 -12.94
N SER A 1116 4.11 35.35 -14.18
CA SER A 1116 3.37 36.11 -15.18
C SER A 1116 1.97 35.52 -15.43
N CYS A 1117 1.45 34.68 -14.53
CA CYS A 1117 0.15 34.04 -14.70
C CYS A 1117 -0.96 35.08 -14.83
N ASN A 1118 -1.90 34.84 -15.75
CA ASN A 1118 -2.98 35.76 -16.04
C ASN A 1118 -3.79 36.07 -14.76
N ASN A 1119 -3.86 37.35 -14.39
CA ASN A 1119 -4.60 37.81 -13.21
C ASN A 1119 -6.05 37.31 -13.19
N ASN A 1120 -6.68 37.03 -14.33
CA ASN A 1120 -8.02 36.43 -14.38
C ASN A 1120 -8.08 35.08 -13.65
N PHE A 1121 -7.09 34.20 -13.82
CA PHE A 1121 -7.03 32.94 -13.07
C PHE A 1121 -6.81 33.21 -11.56
N ILE A 1122 -5.93 34.15 -11.23
CA ILE A 1122 -5.59 34.49 -9.84
C ILE A 1122 -6.82 35.06 -9.12
N SER A 1123 -7.61 35.93 -9.77
CA SER A 1123 -8.82 36.51 -9.19
C SER A 1123 -10.01 35.56 -9.21
N GLU A 1124 -10.26 34.86 -10.32
CA GLU A 1124 -11.44 34.01 -10.45
C GLU A 1124 -11.30 32.64 -9.78
N VAL A 1125 -10.08 32.13 -9.57
CA VAL A 1125 -9.84 30.80 -8.98
C VAL A 1125 -9.18 30.87 -7.60
N LEU A 1126 -8.21 31.78 -7.39
CA LEU A 1126 -7.51 31.90 -6.10
C LEU A 1126 -8.11 32.98 -5.19
N GLY A 1127 -8.94 33.89 -5.73
CA GLY A 1127 -9.58 34.97 -4.97
C GLY A 1127 -8.69 36.19 -4.69
N PHE A 1128 -7.54 36.31 -5.35
CA PHE A 1128 -6.56 37.38 -5.12
C PHE A 1128 -6.41 38.30 -6.33
N PRO A 1129 -6.19 39.62 -6.16
CA PRO A 1129 -6.15 40.56 -7.28
C PRO A 1129 -4.94 40.41 -8.21
N ASN A 1130 -3.81 39.86 -7.71
CA ASN A 1130 -2.60 39.64 -8.50
C ASN A 1130 -1.63 38.65 -7.83
N TYR A 1131 -0.56 38.27 -8.55
CA TYR A 1131 0.46 37.32 -8.08
C TYR A 1131 1.08 37.64 -6.71
N ALA A 1132 1.42 38.92 -6.47
CA ALA A 1132 2.12 39.33 -5.24
C ALA A 1132 1.21 39.29 -3.99
N SER A 1133 -0.11 39.19 -4.18
CA SER A 1133 -1.08 39.02 -3.09
C SER A 1133 -1.37 37.55 -2.70
N ILE A 1134 -0.80 36.56 -3.40
CA ILE A 1134 -1.00 35.13 -3.07
C ILE A 1134 -0.21 34.74 -1.81
N PRO A 1135 -0.86 34.21 -0.74
CA PRO A 1135 -0.16 33.79 0.48
C PRO A 1135 0.77 32.59 0.26
N GLN A 1136 1.99 32.65 0.80
CA GLN A 1136 3.04 31.62 0.62
C GLN A 1136 2.68 30.22 1.16
N ASN A 1137 1.78 30.17 2.16
CA ASN A 1137 1.35 28.97 2.89
C ASN A 1137 -0.12 28.62 2.62
N MET A 1138 -0.66 28.94 1.43
CA MET A 1138 -2.05 28.67 1.08
C MET A 1138 -2.25 27.18 0.73
N THR A 1139 -3.05 26.48 1.54
CA THR A 1139 -3.26 25.01 1.43
C THR A 1139 -4.70 24.59 1.12
N HIS A 1140 -5.52 25.52 0.64
CA HIS A 1140 -6.89 25.31 0.19
C HIS A 1140 -7.18 26.17 -1.04
N LEU A 1141 -8.22 25.82 -1.80
CA LEU A 1141 -8.80 26.68 -2.83
C LEU A 1141 -10.12 27.26 -2.31
N PRO A 1142 -10.44 28.53 -2.61
CA PRO A 1142 -11.75 29.09 -2.29
C PRO A 1142 -12.83 28.55 -3.26
N GLU A 1143 -14.04 28.36 -2.72
CA GLU A 1143 -15.23 28.11 -3.53
C GLU A 1143 -15.78 29.46 -4.01
N LEU A 1144 -15.44 29.84 -5.24
CA LEU A 1144 -15.85 31.10 -5.85
C LEU A 1144 -16.94 30.87 -6.89
N ASN A 1145 -17.88 31.81 -6.99
CA ASN A 1145 -18.98 31.78 -7.96
C ASN A 1145 -18.52 32.20 -9.37
N THR A 1146 -17.49 31.54 -9.89
CA THR A 1146 -16.93 31.74 -11.24
C THR A 1146 -16.83 30.40 -11.98
N THR A 1147 -16.95 30.43 -13.31
CA THR A 1147 -16.84 29.22 -14.14
C THR A 1147 -15.47 28.56 -14.02
N LEU A 1148 -14.39 29.34 -13.88
CA LEU A 1148 -13.04 28.80 -13.71
C LEU A 1148 -12.82 28.14 -12.34
N SER A 1149 -13.32 28.73 -11.25
CA SER A 1149 -13.25 28.11 -9.91
C SER A 1149 -14.06 26.82 -9.88
N GLN A 1150 -15.27 26.81 -10.45
CA GLN A 1150 -16.10 25.61 -10.54
C GLN A 1150 -15.43 24.50 -11.35
N ARG A 1151 -14.86 24.79 -12.53
CA ARG A 1151 -14.09 23.80 -13.33
C ARG A 1151 -12.89 23.25 -12.55
N THR A 1152 -12.10 24.12 -11.92
CA THR A 1152 -10.90 23.74 -11.17
C THR A 1152 -11.23 22.89 -9.94
N ASN A 1153 -12.22 23.31 -9.14
CA ASN A 1153 -12.65 22.58 -7.96
C ASN A 1153 -13.37 21.26 -8.30
N ASN A 1154 -14.10 21.19 -9.43
CA ASN A 1154 -14.66 19.92 -9.93
C ASN A 1154 -13.56 18.94 -10.35
N PHE A 1155 -12.53 19.40 -11.09
CA PHE A 1155 -11.41 18.54 -11.49
C PHE A 1155 -10.61 18.03 -10.28
N ILE A 1156 -10.31 18.90 -9.30
CA ILE A 1156 -9.57 18.53 -8.08
C ILE A 1156 -10.40 17.62 -7.16
N SER A 1157 -11.71 17.87 -7.03
CA SER A 1157 -12.62 16.95 -6.34
C SER A 1157 -12.62 15.57 -7.01
N TRP A 1158 -12.79 15.50 -8.34
CA TRP A 1158 -12.75 14.22 -9.06
C TRP A 1158 -11.43 13.46 -8.88
N LEU A 1159 -10.27 14.15 -8.88
CA LEU A 1159 -9.00 13.50 -8.56
C LEU A 1159 -8.98 12.94 -7.12
N ARG A 1160 -9.53 13.66 -6.14
CA ARG A 1160 -9.64 13.23 -4.73
C ARG A 1160 -10.64 12.10 -4.52
N ASP A 1161 -11.80 12.13 -5.18
CA ASP A 1161 -12.87 11.12 -5.04
C ASP A 1161 -12.43 9.72 -5.54
N ASN A 1162 -11.41 9.66 -6.40
CA ASN A 1162 -10.83 8.42 -6.94
C ASN A 1162 -9.79 7.74 -6.01
N ARG A 1163 -9.61 8.19 -4.76
CA ARG A 1163 -8.65 7.58 -3.80
C ARG A 1163 -9.18 7.59 -2.36
N PRO A 1164 -8.71 6.69 -1.45
CA PRO A 1164 -9.28 6.56 -0.11
C PRO A 1164 -8.74 7.57 0.93
N PHE A 1165 -7.69 8.33 0.63
CA PHE A 1165 -6.97 9.23 1.53
C PHE A 1165 -6.97 10.69 1.01
N LEU A 1166 -6.76 11.69 1.88
CA LEU A 1166 -6.71 13.09 1.45
C LEU A 1166 -5.38 13.45 0.79
N SER A 1167 -5.45 13.93 -0.46
CA SER A 1167 -4.37 14.73 -1.04
C SER A 1167 -4.42 16.16 -0.51
N ILE A 1168 -3.51 16.54 0.38
CA ILE A 1168 -3.28 17.95 0.75
C ILE A 1168 -2.95 18.71 -0.53
N ILE A 1169 -3.52 19.90 -0.74
CA ILE A 1169 -3.09 20.81 -1.81
C ILE A 1169 -2.16 21.89 -1.24
N TYR A 1170 -1.07 22.18 -1.93
CA TYR A 1170 -0.20 23.33 -1.65
C TYR A 1170 -0.16 24.24 -2.88
N ILE A 1171 -0.44 25.52 -2.69
CA ILE A 1171 -0.29 26.53 -3.75
C ILE A 1171 1.14 27.07 -3.70
N VAL A 1172 1.85 26.98 -4.82
CA VAL A 1172 3.29 27.22 -4.92
C VAL A 1172 3.56 28.41 -5.83
N ASN A 1173 3.94 29.53 -5.23
CA ASN A 1173 4.48 30.69 -5.93
C ASN A 1173 6.03 30.71 -5.84
N ASP A 1174 6.66 31.72 -6.46
CA ASP A 1174 8.11 31.83 -6.57
C ASP A 1174 8.84 31.94 -5.21
N ASP A 1175 8.13 32.37 -4.17
CA ASP A 1175 8.65 32.61 -2.82
C ASP A 1175 8.19 31.55 -1.80
N SER A 1176 7.40 30.54 -2.22
CA SER A 1176 6.85 29.51 -1.33
C SER A 1176 7.93 28.50 -0.90
N PRO A 1177 7.99 28.09 0.38
CA PRO A 1177 8.93 27.05 0.83
C PRO A 1177 8.70 25.69 0.15
N MET A 1178 7.48 25.42 -0.35
CA MET A 1178 7.16 24.18 -1.06
C MET A 1178 7.71 24.13 -2.50
N LYS A 1179 8.26 25.24 -3.02
CA LYS A 1179 8.85 25.32 -4.37
C LYS A 1179 9.93 24.28 -4.63
N VAL A 1180 10.80 24.02 -3.64
CA VAL A 1180 11.84 22.98 -3.75
C VAL A 1180 11.22 21.58 -3.85
N ASN A 1181 10.18 21.30 -3.07
CA ASN A 1181 9.48 20.01 -3.08
C ASN A 1181 8.76 19.76 -4.41
N PHE A 1182 8.21 20.81 -5.03
CA PHE A 1182 7.62 20.76 -6.37
C PHE A 1182 8.67 20.46 -7.45
N TYR A 1183 9.79 21.19 -7.49
CA TYR A 1183 10.84 20.94 -8.49
C TYR A 1183 11.50 19.56 -8.34
N GLN A 1184 11.61 19.02 -7.12
CA GLN A 1184 12.06 17.64 -6.89
C GLN A 1184 11.15 16.55 -7.50
N LYS A 1185 9.94 16.91 -7.95
CA LYS A 1185 9.01 16.01 -8.66
C LYS A 1185 9.08 16.13 -10.19
N LEU A 1186 9.83 17.09 -10.73
CA LEU A 1186 10.13 17.16 -12.18
C LEU A 1186 11.26 16.17 -12.51
N VAL A 1187 10.92 14.87 -12.48
CA VAL A 1187 11.88 13.75 -12.54
C VAL A 1187 12.62 13.63 -13.88
N GLU A 1188 12.22 14.33 -14.93
CA GLU A 1188 12.93 14.34 -16.21
C GLU A 1188 14.10 15.32 -16.22
N ASP A 1189 14.07 16.37 -15.39
CA ASP A 1189 15.09 17.41 -15.34
C ASP A 1189 16.37 16.95 -14.63
N ARG A 1190 17.50 17.59 -14.94
CA ARG A 1190 18.76 17.36 -14.23
C ARG A 1190 18.69 17.95 -12.82
N THR A 1191 19.19 17.22 -11.83
CA THR A 1191 19.41 17.73 -10.46
C THR A 1191 20.89 17.63 -10.09
N GLU A 1192 21.28 18.20 -8.95
CA GLU A 1192 22.68 18.20 -8.47
C GLU A 1192 23.25 16.78 -8.32
N SER A 1193 22.42 15.82 -7.89
CA SER A 1193 22.83 14.44 -7.59
C SER A 1193 22.24 13.37 -8.53
N ALA A 1194 21.42 13.74 -9.51
CA ALA A 1194 20.82 12.78 -10.45
C ALA A 1194 20.66 13.34 -11.87
N LEU A 1195 20.93 12.46 -12.85
CA LEU A 1195 20.88 12.72 -14.29
C LEU A 1195 19.49 13.20 -14.75
N SER A 1196 19.45 14.03 -15.80
CA SER A 1196 18.24 14.23 -16.61
C SER A 1196 17.83 12.94 -17.33
N TYR A 1197 16.61 12.91 -17.89
CA TYR A 1197 16.14 11.79 -18.71
C TYR A 1197 17.05 11.53 -19.91
N TYR A 1198 17.48 12.57 -20.62
CA TYR A 1198 18.40 12.45 -21.74
C TYR A 1198 19.77 11.87 -21.34
N GLU A 1199 20.37 12.36 -20.25
CA GLU A 1199 21.64 11.83 -19.72
C GLU A 1199 21.49 10.39 -19.22
N PHE A 1200 20.34 10.03 -18.63
CA PHE A 1200 20.06 8.67 -18.20
C PHE A 1200 19.93 7.71 -19.40
N LEU A 1201 19.26 8.11 -20.48
CA LEU A 1201 19.21 7.33 -21.72
C LEU A 1201 20.60 7.14 -22.35
N LEU A 1202 21.46 8.17 -22.34
CA LEU A 1202 22.85 8.04 -22.78
C LEU A 1202 23.64 7.08 -21.89
N HIS A 1203 23.44 7.10 -20.56
CA HIS A 1203 24.06 6.14 -19.65
C HIS A 1203 23.60 4.70 -19.96
N ILE A 1204 22.30 4.46 -20.08
CA ILE A 1204 21.73 3.17 -20.47
C ILE A 1204 22.30 2.69 -21.82
N GLN A 1205 22.40 3.58 -22.82
CA GLN A 1205 22.99 3.27 -24.12
C GLN A 1205 24.47 2.87 -24.02
N GLN A 1206 25.25 3.55 -23.17
CA GLN A 1206 26.66 3.21 -22.91
C GLN A 1206 26.78 1.84 -22.26
N GLN A 1207 25.95 1.51 -21.26
CA GLN A 1207 25.98 0.20 -20.61
C GLN A 1207 25.56 -0.94 -21.55
N ILE A 1208 24.57 -0.74 -22.42
CA ILE A 1208 24.14 -1.72 -23.44
C ILE A 1208 25.16 -1.87 -24.59
N SER A 1209 26.16 -0.98 -24.67
CA SER A 1209 27.19 -1.00 -25.72
C SER A 1209 28.57 -1.49 -25.23
N LYS A 1210 28.64 -1.97 -23.98
CA LYS A 1210 29.76 -2.73 -23.41
C LYS A 1210 29.51 -4.24 -23.56
#